data_AF-A0AAW0WXJ4-F1
#
_entry.id   AF-A0AAW0WXJ4-F1
#
_cell.length_a   1.000
_cell.length_b   1.000
_cell.length_c   1.000
_cell.angle_alpha   90.00
_cell.angle_beta   90.00
_cell.angle_gamma   90.00
#
_symmetry.space_group_name_H-M   'P 1'
#
loop_
_entity.id
_entity.type
_entity.pdbx_description
1 polymer ?
#
loop_
_entity_poly.entity_id
_entity_poly.type
_entity_poly.pdbx_seq_one_letter_code
_entity_poly.pdbx_strand_id
1 'polypeptide(L)'
;MVRNVASRLAQSLHDQVTITSCLWAHFVTGVVPDMSVVRAILKITWASAAGQVHLITSSLDEIEKATERPPTKPPDPEDLQVCREGLETLSVVLALYPPALETLTKDTQFHKLVMGLVLVGGERSIRQCAVEQLLLMATKCSNSPHTLVVFIVMLFNVLNGLNGEYSKEYFQLLCGLLNWACVSSVAVTGVDRLLTTEVEWLKNVRASVAQMAQGGPEPPVDDTLLEGHLCVTRELVAFLPAEKKYEIGGDPSKSIFLIKELVEDFIFPFSKVYLQLEHAAEMPAEQAIPVCSTQPTVIAAYELLVTLCTGCVPNLKLLAEMLTNMYYSDCDESIGEWEYLPPVGPRPVKGFVGLKNAGATCYMNSVLQQLYMIRQIRHGVLAVEGAATDPEEDFSGEERMEQETNLDGNEEDAMNSSSNEESRKEYHIGILKQVQAIFAHLACSKLQYYVPRGLWKHFKLQGEPVNLREQHDACEFYNILVESLNEALKALGHEQIMNKILGGSYSDQKICKTCPHRYSREETFTVISIDIRNYSNLYDSLEQYVKGDLLEGDNAYLCEKCDKKVDTVKRICLKKLPPIMAIQLKRFDYDWERECSIKFNDYFEFPRELDMDPYTVAGLARNGELIDYDPEDMKTIVCSKYKLTGIVVHSGQASGGHYYSYILHRNGNDQRWYKFDDGEVTECKMDDEDEMKNQCFGGEYMGEQVFDNIMKRVSYRRQKRWWNAYLLFYTRLDVEEDNLSNSMSELSLAERPGLIKMPSAIDRSVVRQNVRFMHSRSQFSPEYFQFLKKLIMTNHPFVLQPPQDRVAESEEIAMISTQLCSKFLFSVGLHTKKTLRGPAPEWYDALQVHLRASVHTRAWFAQHILFTQPHRFMEYLLECPAPEVRMVFSKLIVLVGHCARNDPPQPLGWGPLKHHPVKCGRNVHVSGAR
;
A
#
# COMPACT_ATOMS: atom_id res chain seq x y z
N MET A 1 -44.65 8.46 13.01
CA MET A 1 -45.34 9.17 11.90
C MET A 1 -46.16 8.26 10.95
N VAL A 2 -45.68 7.05 10.61
CA VAL A 2 -46.36 6.04 9.73
C VAL A 2 -47.83 5.81 10.08
N ARG A 3 -48.16 5.70 11.36
CA ARG A 3 -49.55 5.52 11.83
C ARG A 3 -50.46 6.70 11.47
N ASN A 4 -49.94 7.92 11.44
CA ASN A 4 -50.68 9.13 11.05
C ASN A 4 -50.77 9.28 9.53
N VAL A 5 -49.73 8.90 8.78
CA VAL A 5 -49.74 8.89 7.31
C VAL A 5 -50.69 7.80 6.80
N ALA A 6 -50.61 6.58 7.35
CA ALA A 6 -51.54 5.49 7.09
C ALA A 6 -52.97 5.87 7.48
N SER A 7 -53.17 6.60 8.60
CA SER A 7 -54.50 7.06 8.99
C SER A 7 -55.04 8.17 8.08
N ARG A 8 -54.20 9.10 7.57
CA ARG A 8 -54.60 10.13 6.61
C ARG A 8 -54.83 9.58 5.20
N LEU A 9 -54.06 8.57 4.79
CA LEU A 9 -54.25 7.84 3.54
C LEU A 9 -55.49 6.95 3.61
N ALA A 10 -55.73 6.29 4.75
CA ALA A 10 -56.98 5.58 5.03
C ALA A 10 -58.16 6.55 5.04
N GLN A 11 -58.00 7.77 5.57
CA GLN A 11 -59.01 8.83 5.48
C GLN A 11 -59.26 9.25 4.02
N SER A 12 -58.21 9.48 3.23
CA SER A 12 -58.33 9.87 1.82
C SER A 12 -58.91 8.76 0.93
N LEU A 13 -58.57 7.49 1.18
CA LEU A 13 -59.14 6.33 0.50
C LEU A 13 -60.59 6.11 0.96
N HIS A 14 -60.89 6.34 2.24
CA HIS A 14 -62.25 6.32 2.77
C HIS A 14 -63.12 7.43 2.15
N ASP A 15 -62.56 8.62 1.93
CA ASP A 15 -63.23 9.77 1.30
C ASP A 15 -63.43 9.57 -0.22
N GLN A 16 -62.54 8.81 -0.89
CA GLN A 16 -62.74 8.40 -2.29
C GLN A 16 -63.74 7.25 -2.45
N VAL A 17 -63.78 6.33 -1.48
CA VAL A 17 -64.71 5.20 -1.46
C VAL A 17 -66.14 5.63 -1.07
N THR A 18 -66.32 6.79 -0.44
CA THR A 18 -67.64 7.28 0.01
C THR A 18 -68.50 7.95 -1.09
N ILE A 19 -68.04 8.06 -2.34
CA ILE A 19 -68.82 8.67 -3.44
C ILE A 19 -69.60 7.66 -4.29
N THR A 20 -69.43 6.34 -4.12
CA THR A 20 -70.31 5.36 -4.78
C THR A 20 -70.94 4.42 -3.77
N SER A 21 -72.22 4.70 -3.56
CA SER A 21 -73.22 4.01 -2.75
C SER A 21 -73.15 2.48 -2.76
N CYS A 22 -73.28 1.94 -1.54
CA CYS A 22 -74.18 0.85 -1.15
C CYS A 22 -74.51 -0.22 -2.20
N LEU A 23 -74.02 -1.44 -1.94
CA LEU A 23 -74.83 -2.57 -1.46
C LEU A 23 -73.91 -3.79 -1.29
N TRP A 24 -74.21 -4.63 -0.30
CA TRP A 24 -73.55 -5.90 0.05
C TRP A 24 -72.42 -5.84 1.09
N ALA A 25 -72.84 -5.67 2.33
CA ALA A 25 -72.17 -6.24 3.49
C ALA A 25 -72.10 -7.78 3.34
N HIS A 26 -70.90 -8.35 3.13
CA HIS A 26 -70.57 -9.79 3.37
C HIS A 26 -69.04 -10.07 3.50
N PHE A 27 -68.18 -9.08 3.79
CA PHE A 27 -66.71 -9.27 3.84
C PHE A 27 -66.13 -9.02 5.23
N VAL A 28 -66.31 -9.97 6.15
CA VAL A 28 -65.42 -10.11 7.32
C VAL A 28 -64.54 -11.32 7.04
N THR A 29 -63.22 -11.09 7.01
CA THR A 29 -62.07 -12.03 6.85
C THR A 29 -61.27 -12.08 5.54
N GLY A 30 -61.53 -11.24 4.52
CA GLY A 30 -60.80 -11.38 3.26
C GLY A 30 -60.66 -10.11 2.43
N VAL A 31 -59.88 -9.14 2.89
CA VAL A 31 -59.44 -8.04 2.01
C VAL A 31 -58.16 -8.52 1.31
N VAL A 32 -58.33 -9.12 0.13
CA VAL A 32 -57.23 -9.23 -0.82
C VAL A 32 -56.85 -7.80 -1.19
N PRO A 33 -55.58 -7.39 -1.06
CA PRO A 33 -55.18 -6.03 -1.40
C PRO A 33 -55.53 -5.75 -2.85
N ASP A 34 -56.21 -4.62 -3.09
CA ASP A 34 -56.58 -4.17 -4.43
C ASP A 34 -55.48 -3.26 -5.02
N MET A 35 -55.60 -2.96 -6.32
CA MET A 35 -54.63 -2.11 -7.02
C MET A 35 -54.54 -0.68 -6.45
N SER A 36 -55.59 -0.19 -5.80
CA SER A 36 -55.59 1.11 -5.11
C SER A 36 -54.68 1.09 -3.89
N VAL A 37 -54.74 0.04 -3.06
CA VAL A 37 -53.85 -0.13 -1.90
C VAL A 37 -52.39 -0.22 -2.35
N VAL A 38 -52.10 -0.98 -3.41
CA VAL A 38 -50.74 -1.10 -3.98
C VAL A 38 -50.20 0.25 -4.45
N ARG A 39 -51.00 1.03 -5.20
CA ARG A 39 -50.61 2.38 -5.66
C ARG A 39 -50.43 3.38 -4.51
N ALA A 40 -51.23 3.26 -3.45
CA ALA A 40 -51.14 4.13 -2.31
C ALA A 40 -49.85 3.86 -1.49
N ILE A 41 -49.47 2.60 -1.33
CA ILE A 41 -48.19 2.19 -0.70
C ILE A 41 -47.02 2.67 -1.56
N LEU A 42 -47.06 2.46 -2.89
CA LEU A 42 -46.02 2.94 -3.82
C LEU A 42 -45.78 4.45 -3.69
N LYS A 43 -46.84 5.25 -3.59
CA LYS A 43 -46.74 6.71 -3.40
C LYS A 43 -46.10 7.09 -2.07
N ILE A 44 -46.47 6.41 -0.97
CA ILE A 44 -45.88 6.65 0.35
C ILE A 44 -44.37 6.34 0.30
N THR A 45 -44.02 5.18 -0.23
CA THR A 45 -42.63 4.74 -0.33
C THR A 45 -41.79 5.70 -1.17
N TRP A 46 -42.29 6.16 -2.32
CA TRP A 46 -41.56 7.09 -3.19
C TRP A 46 -41.39 8.47 -2.55
N ALA A 47 -42.45 9.05 -1.99
CA ALA A 47 -42.39 10.37 -1.36
C ALA A 47 -41.48 10.37 -0.11
N SER A 48 -41.48 9.29 0.66
CA SER A 48 -40.56 9.10 1.80
C SER A 48 -39.12 8.90 1.34
N ALA A 49 -38.88 8.18 0.24
CA ALA A 49 -37.53 8.02 -0.32
C ALA A 49 -36.93 9.35 -0.83
N ALA A 50 -37.77 10.27 -1.30
CA ALA A 50 -37.35 11.62 -1.73
C ALA A 50 -37.17 12.61 -0.56
N GLY A 51 -37.43 12.21 0.69
CA GLY A 51 -37.37 13.10 1.86
C GLY A 51 -38.42 14.22 1.84
N GLN A 52 -39.51 14.03 1.09
CA GLN A 52 -40.56 15.03 0.87
C GLN A 52 -41.95 14.43 1.13
N VAL A 53 -42.21 14.06 2.39
CA VAL A 53 -43.48 13.49 2.87
C VAL A 53 -44.70 14.37 2.57
N HIS A 54 -44.50 15.68 2.35
CA HIS A 54 -45.56 16.61 1.96
C HIS A 54 -46.12 16.34 0.54
N LEU A 55 -45.36 15.66 -0.33
CA LEU A 55 -45.78 15.29 -1.69
C LEU A 55 -46.62 14.00 -1.76
N ILE A 56 -46.94 13.36 -0.63
CA ILE A 56 -47.78 12.13 -0.62
C ILE A 56 -49.17 12.37 -1.27
N THR A 57 -49.67 13.61 -1.22
CA THR A 57 -50.95 14.01 -1.82
C THR A 57 -50.85 14.49 -3.27
N SER A 58 -49.63 14.65 -3.79
CA SER A 58 -49.31 15.17 -5.12
C SER A 58 -49.43 14.10 -6.22
N SER A 59 -49.32 14.53 -7.48
CA SER A 59 -49.26 13.59 -8.62
C SER A 59 -47.90 12.86 -8.66
N LEU A 60 -47.86 11.64 -9.23
CA LEU A 60 -46.62 10.84 -9.32
C LEU A 60 -45.51 11.59 -10.11
N ASP A 61 -45.89 12.43 -11.08
CA ASP A 61 -44.97 13.24 -11.89
C ASP A 61 -44.31 14.39 -11.08
N GLU A 62 -44.94 14.88 -10.01
CA GLU A 62 -44.37 15.88 -9.11
C GLU A 62 -43.38 15.26 -8.13
N ILE A 63 -43.64 14.01 -7.70
CA ILE A 63 -42.71 13.22 -6.88
C ILE A 63 -41.48 12.85 -7.72
N GLU A 64 -41.66 12.46 -8.98
CA GLU A 64 -40.57 12.19 -9.94
C GLU A 64 -39.58 13.36 -10.04
N LYS A 65 -40.07 14.58 -10.34
CA LYS A 65 -39.24 15.79 -10.46
C LYS A 65 -38.54 16.18 -9.15
N ALA A 66 -39.12 15.84 -8.01
CA ALA A 66 -38.51 16.07 -6.70
C ALA A 66 -37.38 15.06 -6.40
N THR A 67 -37.46 13.86 -6.97
CA THR A 67 -36.46 12.79 -6.81
C THR A 67 -35.24 13.00 -7.70
N GLU A 68 -35.38 13.65 -8.85
CA GLU A 68 -34.28 13.97 -9.78
C GLU A 68 -33.27 15.00 -9.24
N ARG A 69 -33.60 15.73 -8.16
CA ARG A 69 -32.72 16.73 -7.56
C ARG A 69 -32.02 16.14 -6.33
N PRO A 70 -30.67 16.20 -6.24
CA PRO A 70 -29.97 15.75 -5.05
C PRO A 70 -30.46 16.54 -3.83
N PRO A 71 -30.77 15.87 -2.71
CA PRO A 71 -31.36 16.53 -1.55
C PRO A 71 -30.36 17.52 -0.94
N THR A 72 -30.77 18.78 -0.76
CA THR A 72 -29.94 19.85 -0.18
C THR A 72 -29.71 19.69 1.33
N LYS A 73 -30.40 18.73 1.97
CA LYS A 73 -30.29 18.37 3.39
C LYS A 73 -30.45 16.86 3.56
N PRO A 74 -29.76 16.23 4.53
CA PRO A 74 -29.99 14.83 4.84
C PRO A 74 -31.46 14.59 5.25
N PRO A 75 -32.11 13.53 4.75
CA PRO A 75 -33.50 13.21 5.09
C PRO A 75 -33.66 12.89 6.58
N ASP A 76 -34.84 13.15 7.13
CA ASP A 76 -35.16 12.87 8.53
C ASP A 76 -35.09 11.34 8.79
N PRO A 77 -34.45 10.88 9.89
CA PRO A 77 -34.42 9.46 10.25
C PRO A 77 -35.82 8.81 10.34
N GLU A 78 -36.87 9.56 10.69
CA GLU A 78 -38.24 9.02 10.69
C GLU A 78 -38.74 8.70 9.27
N ASP A 79 -38.38 9.52 8.27
CA ASP A 79 -38.79 9.34 6.88
C ASP A 79 -38.07 8.14 6.23
N LEU A 80 -36.80 7.94 6.60
CA LEU A 80 -36.02 6.77 6.20
C LEU A 80 -36.65 5.46 6.71
N GLN A 81 -37.15 5.46 7.95
CA GLN A 81 -37.84 4.30 8.53
C GLN A 81 -39.17 4.02 7.82
N VAL A 82 -39.95 5.06 7.52
CA VAL A 82 -41.21 4.93 6.76
C VAL A 82 -40.97 4.31 5.39
N CYS A 83 -39.89 4.71 4.70
CA CYS A 83 -39.54 4.15 3.39
C CYS A 83 -39.23 2.64 3.46
N ARG A 84 -38.51 2.18 4.50
CA ARG A 84 -38.20 0.75 4.68
C ARG A 84 -39.45 -0.07 4.97
N GLU A 85 -40.25 0.36 5.94
CA GLU A 85 -41.52 -0.30 6.29
C GLU A 85 -42.48 -0.32 5.08
N GLY A 86 -42.48 0.73 4.27
CA GLY A 86 -43.24 0.81 3.01
C GLY A 86 -42.80 -0.20 1.96
N LEU A 87 -41.49 -0.40 1.77
CA LEU A 87 -40.94 -1.39 0.83
C LEU A 87 -41.24 -2.83 1.26
N GLU A 88 -41.09 -3.14 2.55
CA GLU A 88 -41.42 -4.47 3.11
C GLU A 88 -42.92 -4.75 3.02
N THR A 89 -43.76 -3.74 3.32
CA THR A 89 -45.20 -3.89 3.18
C THR A 89 -45.60 -4.11 1.72
N LEU A 90 -44.95 -3.40 0.78
CA LEU A 90 -45.19 -3.55 -0.65
C LEU A 90 -44.85 -4.97 -1.13
N SER A 91 -43.71 -5.54 -0.72
CA SER A 91 -43.32 -6.89 -1.14
C SER A 91 -44.30 -7.95 -0.62
N VAL A 92 -44.74 -7.84 0.64
CA VAL A 92 -45.76 -8.73 1.22
C VAL A 92 -47.10 -8.61 0.50
N VAL A 93 -47.54 -7.38 0.21
CA VAL A 93 -48.80 -7.13 -0.51
C VAL A 93 -48.75 -7.71 -1.93
N LEU A 94 -47.64 -7.57 -2.63
CA LEU A 94 -47.45 -8.13 -3.97
C LEU A 94 -47.34 -9.66 -3.96
N ALA A 95 -46.80 -10.26 -2.90
CA ALA A 95 -46.84 -11.71 -2.71
C ALA A 95 -48.27 -12.23 -2.50
N LEU A 96 -49.13 -11.47 -1.82
CA LEU A 96 -50.54 -11.81 -1.59
C LEU A 96 -51.44 -11.53 -2.80
N TYR A 97 -51.01 -10.67 -3.73
CA TYR A 97 -51.75 -10.34 -4.96
C TYR A 97 -50.84 -10.28 -6.22
N PRO A 98 -50.40 -11.44 -6.74
CA PRO A 98 -49.51 -11.53 -7.91
C PRO A 98 -49.98 -10.81 -9.19
N PRO A 99 -51.29 -10.76 -9.54
CA PRO A 99 -51.76 -10.04 -10.73
C PRO A 99 -51.46 -8.53 -10.70
N ALA A 100 -51.29 -7.94 -9.52
CA ALA A 100 -50.88 -6.55 -9.44
C ALA A 100 -49.46 -6.32 -9.96
N LEU A 101 -48.54 -7.25 -9.68
CA LEU A 101 -47.16 -7.15 -10.11
C LEU A 101 -47.04 -7.19 -11.65
N GLU A 102 -47.82 -8.05 -12.31
CA GLU A 102 -47.87 -8.12 -13.78
C GLU A 102 -48.45 -6.88 -14.46
N THR A 103 -49.29 -6.12 -13.73
CA THR A 103 -49.82 -4.85 -14.19
C THR A 103 -48.81 -3.72 -13.97
N LEU A 104 -48.09 -3.76 -12.84
CA LEU A 104 -47.05 -2.78 -12.50
C LEU A 104 -45.81 -2.88 -13.39
N THR A 105 -45.40 -4.09 -13.80
CA THR A 105 -44.27 -4.26 -14.75
C THR A 105 -44.56 -3.73 -16.16
N LYS A 106 -45.80 -3.35 -16.45
CA LYS A 106 -46.18 -2.66 -17.69
C LYS A 106 -46.27 -1.14 -17.50
N ASP A 107 -46.21 -0.66 -16.26
CA ASP A 107 -46.33 0.75 -15.92
C ASP A 107 -44.96 1.43 -15.96
N THR A 108 -44.81 2.43 -16.82
CA THR A 108 -43.60 3.24 -16.95
C THR A 108 -43.24 3.98 -15.65
N GLN A 109 -44.23 4.34 -14.83
CA GLN A 109 -44.01 5.02 -13.55
C GLN A 109 -43.36 4.10 -12.51
N PHE A 110 -43.70 2.80 -12.55
CA PHE A 110 -43.08 1.80 -11.68
C PHE A 110 -41.61 1.56 -12.07
N HIS A 111 -41.29 1.54 -13.37
CA HIS A 111 -39.91 1.44 -13.82
C HIS A 111 -39.05 2.62 -13.33
N LYS A 112 -39.57 3.85 -13.46
CA LYS A 112 -38.88 5.05 -12.96
C LYS A 112 -38.69 5.04 -11.45
N LEU A 113 -39.68 4.55 -10.69
CA LEU A 113 -39.56 4.37 -9.25
C LEU A 113 -38.41 3.43 -8.89
N VAL A 114 -38.33 2.26 -9.54
CA VAL A 114 -37.26 1.28 -9.29
C VAL A 114 -35.90 1.91 -9.58
N MET A 115 -35.77 2.62 -10.70
CA MET A 115 -34.53 3.31 -11.04
C MET A 115 -34.20 4.44 -10.04
N GLY A 116 -35.20 5.22 -9.61
CA GLY A 116 -35.01 6.30 -8.63
C GLY A 116 -34.59 5.80 -7.25
N LEU A 117 -35.18 4.69 -6.79
CA LEU A 117 -34.83 4.05 -5.51
C LEU A 117 -33.41 3.45 -5.51
N VAL A 118 -32.97 2.91 -6.65
CA VAL A 118 -31.69 2.19 -6.76
C VAL A 118 -30.53 3.12 -7.16
N LEU A 119 -30.76 4.14 -8.01
CA LEU A 119 -29.70 5.02 -8.52
C LEU A 119 -29.66 6.41 -7.89
N VAL A 120 -30.79 6.95 -7.43
CA VAL A 120 -30.91 8.38 -7.05
C VAL A 120 -31.18 8.56 -5.55
N GLY A 121 -31.60 7.50 -4.84
CA GLY A 121 -31.85 7.54 -3.40
C GLY A 121 -30.60 7.97 -2.62
N GLY A 122 -30.67 9.11 -1.92
CA GLY A 122 -29.51 9.75 -1.27
C GLY A 122 -28.86 8.94 -0.15
N GLU A 123 -29.57 7.97 0.45
CA GLU A 123 -29.09 7.19 1.59
C GLU A 123 -28.86 5.71 1.23
N ARG A 124 -27.64 5.21 1.49
CA ARG A 124 -27.23 3.81 1.22
C ARG A 124 -28.19 2.77 1.80
N SER A 125 -28.74 3.09 2.97
CA SER A 125 -29.56 2.18 3.74
C SER A 125 -30.94 1.92 3.13
N ILE A 126 -31.49 2.89 2.40
CA ILE A 126 -32.71 2.70 1.59
C ILE A 126 -32.40 1.86 0.36
N ARG A 127 -31.28 2.14 -0.33
CA ARG A 127 -30.89 1.40 -1.53
C ARG A 127 -30.72 -0.09 -1.23
N GLN A 128 -30.06 -0.45 -0.13
CA GLN A 128 -29.91 -1.85 0.27
C GLN A 128 -31.26 -2.54 0.54
N CYS A 129 -32.17 -1.87 1.26
CA CYS A 129 -33.53 -2.37 1.50
C CYS A 129 -34.30 -2.54 0.17
N ALA A 130 -34.19 -1.57 -0.74
CA ALA A 130 -34.81 -1.65 -2.06
C ALA A 130 -34.29 -2.85 -2.87
N VAL A 131 -32.97 -3.10 -2.88
CA VAL A 131 -32.38 -4.27 -3.56
C VAL A 131 -32.97 -5.58 -3.02
N GLU A 132 -33.00 -5.77 -1.71
CA GLU A 132 -33.53 -6.99 -1.08
C GLU A 132 -35.01 -7.21 -1.40
N GLN A 133 -35.83 -6.16 -1.28
CA GLN A 133 -37.27 -6.25 -1.53
C GLN A 133 -37.59 -6.42 -3.03
N LEU A 134 -36.86 -5.74 -3.93
CA LEU A 134 -37.04 -5.89 -5.37
C LEU A 134 -36.63 -7.29 -5.85
N LEU A 135 -35.57 -7.86 -5.29
CA LEU A 135 -35.18 -9.24 -5.58
C LEU A 135 -36.27 -10.23 -5.13
N LEU A 136 -36.85 -10.04 -3.95
CA LEU A 136 -37.99 -10.85 -3.47
C LEU A 136 -39.23 -10.68 -4.35
N MET A 137 -39.53 -9.45 -4.78
CA MET A 137 -40.64 -9.15 -5.68
C MET A 137 -40.47 -9.87 -7.02
N ALA A 138 -39.29 -9.81 -7.63
CA ALA A 138 -39.03 -10.42 -8.92
C ALA A 138 -38.93 -11.96 -8.88
N THR A 139 -38.52 -12.56 -7.75
CA THR A 139 -38.24 -14.01 -7.66
C THR A 139 -39.32 -14.82 -6.93
N LYS A 140 -40.02 -14.23 -5.95
CA LYS A 140 -40.98 -14.94 -5.07
C LYS A 140 -42.42 -14.48 -5.21
N CYS A 141 -42.66 -13.24 -5.68
CA CYS A 141 -44.01 -12.67 -5.73
C CYS A 141 -44.73 -12.93 -7.06
N SER A 142 -44.03 -13.36 -8.12
CA SER A 142 -44.64 -13.75 -9.39
C SER A 142 -44.43 -15.22 -9.71
N ASN A 143 -45.51 -15.91 -10.12
CA ASN A 143 -45.45 -17.27 -10.66
C ASN A 143 -45.01 -17.31 -12.13
N SER A 144 -44.83 -16.15 -12.79
CA SER A 144 -44.46 -16.05 -14.20
C SER A 144 -42.97 -15.68 -14.36
N PRO A 145 -42.21 -16.38 -15.21
CA PRO A 145 -40.82 -16.04 -15.50
C PRO A 145 -40.69 -14.71 -16.28
N HIS A 146 -41.80 -14.21 -16.83
CA HIS A 146 -41.85 -12.97 -17.60
C HIS A 146 -41.52 -11.74 -16.74
N THR A 147 -42.04 -11.67 -15.51
CA THR A 147 -41.77 -10.55 -14.58
C THR A 147 -40.27 -10.40 -14.33
N LEU A 148 -39.56 -11.49 -14.07
CA LEU A 148 -38.11 -11.50 -13.87
C LEU A 148 -37.35 -10.94 -15.09
N VAL A 149 -37.72 -11.39 -16.30
CA VAL A 149 -37.11 -10.91 -17.55
C VAL A 149 -37.34 -9.41 -17.76
N VAL A 150 -38.52 -8.89 -17.41
CA VAL A 150 -38.80 -7.45 -17.49
C VAL A 150 -37.89 -6.65 -16.55
N PHE A 151 -37.70 -7.09 -15.30
CA PHE A 151 -36.77 -6.44 -14.37
C PHE A 151 -35.33 -6.44 -14.90
N ILE A 152 -34.87 -7.57 -15.45
CA ILE A 152 -33.53 -7.71 -16.03
C ILE A 152 -33.35 -6.75 -17.23
N VAL A 153 -34.28 -6.75 -18.19
CA VAL A 153 -34.23 -5.88 -19.38
C VAL A 153 -34.30 -4.41 -19.01
N MET A 154 -35.13 -4.05 -18.02
CA MET A 154 -35.24 -2.68 -17.52
C MET A 154 -33.90 -2.17 -16.98
N LEU A 155 -33.24 -2.96 -16.15
CA LEU A 155 -31.93 -2.59 -15.60
C LEU A 155 -30.89 -2.49 -16.72
N PHE A 156 -30.82 -3.47 -17.64
CA PHE A 156 -29.86 -3.45 -18.76
C PHE A 156 -29.90 -2.19 -19.62
N ASN A 157 -31.07 -1.58 -19.82
CA ASN A 157 -31.18 -0.35 -20.61
C ASN A 157 -30.47 0.86 -20.00
N VAL A 158 -30.14 0.81 -18.70
CA VAL A 158 -29.52 1.93 -17.97
C VAL A 158 -28.02 1.69 -17.72
N LEU A 159 -27.51 0.48 -17.98
CA LEU A 159 -26.15 0.04 -17.68
C LEU A 159 -25.03 0.96 -18.22
N ASN A 160 -25.19 1.50 -19.43
CA ASN A 160 -24.17 2.33 -20.10
C ASN A 160 -24.15 3.81 -19.66
N GLY A 161 -25.10 4.25 -18.81
CA GLY A 161 -25.26 5.66 -18.40
C GLY A 161 -25.01 5.93 -16.92
N LEU A 162 -24.38 4.99 -16.21
CA LEU A 162 -24.23 5.03 -14.75
C LEU A 162 -23.03 5.87 -14.29
N ASN A 163 -23.22 6.61 -13.20
CA ASN A 163 -22.13 7.31 -12.48
C ASN A 163 -21.64 6.44 -11.31
N GLY A 164 -20.32 6.44 -11.06
CA GLY A 164 -19.65 5.52 -10.12
C GLY A 164 -20.17 5.55 -8.67
N GLU A 165 -20.43 6.74 -8.11
CA GLU A 165 -20.67 6.93 -6.67
C GLU A 165 -21.93 6.24 -6.10
N TYR A 166 -22.92 5.87 -6.94
CA TYR A 166 -24.20 5.29 -6.51
C TYR A 166 -24.53 3.93 -7.14
N SER A 167 -23.58 3.30 -7.84
CA SER A 167 -23.88 2.15 -8.70
C SER A 167 -23.78 0.78 -8.02
N LYS A 168 -23.24 0.68 -6.79
CA LYS A 168 -22.99 -0.61 -6.14
C LYS A 168 -24.26 -1.44 -5.92
N GLU A 169 -25.29 -0.83 -5.32
CA GLU A 169 -26.56 -1.51 -5.04
C GLU A 169 -27.31 -1.89 -6.34
N TYR A 170 -27.15 -1.09 -7.40
CA TYR A 170 -27.65 -1.42 -8.74
C TYR A 170 -27.05 -2.72 -9.27
N PHE A 171 -25.72 -2.85 -9.24
CA PHE A 171 -25.04 -4.05 -9.72
C PHE A 171 -25.39 -5.29 -8.87
N GLN A 172 -25.59 -5.12 -7.56
CA GLN A 172 -26.05 -6.21 -6.68
C GLN A 172 -27.43 -6.73 -7.08
N LEU A 173 -28.38 -5.84 -7.36
CA LEU A 173 -29.71 -6.23 -7.83
C LEU A 173 -29.64 -6.97 -9.17
N LEU A 174 -28.93 -6.39 -10.14
CA LEU A 174 -28.81 -6.98 -11.47
C LEU A 174 -28.15 -8.37 -11.44
N CYS A 175 -27.04 -8.51 -10.72
CA CYS A 175 -26.35 -9.80 -10.57
C CYS A 175 -27.22 -10.82 -9.83
N GLY A 176 -27.96 -10.40 -8.79
CA GLY A 176 -28.87 -11.28 -8.05
C GLY A 176 -30.01 -11.81 -8.93
N LEU A 177 -30.59 -10.95 -9.77
CA LEU A 177 -31.64 -11.35 -10.71
C LEU A 177 -31.11 -12.30 -11.80
N LEU A 178 -29.92 -12.02 -12.34
CA LEU A 178 -29.28 -12.89 -13.34
C LEU A 178 -28.91 -14.25 -12.77
N ASN A 179 -28.33 -14.31 -11.58
CA ASN A 179 -28.01 -15.57 -10.91
C ASN A 179 -29.27 -16.42 -10.71
N TRP A 180 -30.36 -15.82 -10.21
CA TRP A 180 -31.62 -16.53 -10.01
C TRP A 180 -32.22 -17.02 -11.33
N ALA A 181 -32.15 -16.22 -12.40
CA ALA A 181 -32.55 -16.63 -13.74
C ALA A 181 -31.73 -17.83 -14.24
N CYS A 182 -30.41 -17.84 -13.99
CA CYS A 182 -29.52 -18.94 -14.37
C CYS A 182 -29.85 -20.23 -13.61
N VAL A 183 -29.98 -20.16 -12.28
CA VAL A 183 -30.31 -21.33 -11.44
C VAL A 183 -31.69 -21.89 -11.75
N SER A 184 -32.65 -21.02 -12.08
CA SER A 184 -34.02 -21.41 -12.42
C SER A 184 -34.19 -21.80 -13.90
N SER A 185 -33.11 -21.84 -14.69
CA SER A 185 -33.10 -22.17 -16.12
C SER A 185 -34.07 -21.32 -16.95
N VAL A 186 -34.23 -20.03 -16.63
CA VAL A 186 -35.08 -19.09 -17.37
C VAL A 186 -34.31 -18.53 -18.56
N ALA A 187 -34.85 -18.67 -19.77
CA ALA A 187 -34.24 -18.13 -20.98
C ALA A 187 -34.36 -16.60 -21.02
N VAL A 188 -33.24 -15.90 -20.85
CA VAL A 188 -33.13 -14.45 -21.05
C VAL A 188 -32.76 -14.18 -22.51
N THR A 189 -33.51 -13.32 -23.18
CA THR A 189 -33.24 -12.95 -24.58
C THR A 189 -32.14 -11.89 -24.66
N GLY A 190 -31.19 -12.02 -25.58
CA GLY A 190 -30.15 -11.01 -25.83
C GLY A 190 -28.84 -11.13 -25.04
N VAL A 191 -28.64 -12.21 -24.28
CA VAL A 191 -27.42 -12.46 -23.48
C VAL A 191 -26.14 -12.35 -24.32
N ASP A 192 -26.10 -12.92 -25.53
CA ASP A 192 -24.91 -12.89 -26.41
C ASP A 192 -24.53 -11.44 -26.83
N ARG A 193 -25.53 -10.59 -27.13
CA ARG A 193 -25.30 -9.19 -27.53
C ARG A 193 -24.78 -8.35 -26.36
N LEU A 194 -25.35 -8.57 -25.18
CA LEU A 194 -24.95 -7.87 -23.96
C LEU A 194 -23.54 -8.27 -23.54
N LEU A 195 -23.22 -9.56 -23.57
CA LEU A 195 -21.87 -10.04 -23.27
C LEU A 195 -20.83 -9.45 -24.22
N THR A 196 -21.16 -9.31 -25.51
CA THR A 196 -20.27 -8.64 -26.47
C THR A 196 -20.04 -7.17 -26.10
N THR A 197 -21.08 -6.47 -25.67
CA THR A 197 -21.01 -5.05 -25.24
C THR A 197 -20.15 -4.90 -23.98
N GLU A 198 -20.33 -5.80 -23.00
CA GLU A 198 -19.56 -5.81 -21.76
C GLU A 198 -18.07 -6.12 -21.99
N VAL A 199 -17.78 -7.10 -22.86
CA VAL A 199 -16.39 -7.42 -23.23
C VAL A 199 -15.72 -6.24 -23.96
N GLU A 200 -16.44 -5.55 -24.84
CA GLU A 200 -15.94 -4.33 -25.50
C GLU A 200 -15.70 -3.20 -24.48
N TRP A 201 -16.59 -3.05 -23.50
CA TRP A 201 -16.41 -2.12 -22.39
C TRP A 201 -15.13 -2.42 -21.59
N LEU A 202 -14.91 -3.68 -21.19
CA LEU A 202 -13.68 -4.10 -20.49
C LEU A 202 -12.41 -3.81 -21.31
N LYS A 203 -12.46 -4.01 -22.63
CA LYS A 203 -11.34 -3.68 -23.54
C LYS A 203 -11.06 -2.17 -23.59
N ASN A 204 -12.10 -1.33 -23.59
CA ASN A 204 -11.95 0.12 -23.55
C ASN A 204 -11.35 0.59 -22.22
N VAL A 205 -11.73 -0.02 -21.09
CA VAL A 205 -11.11 0.26 -19.79
C VAL A 205 -9.62 -0.10 -19.81
N ARG A 206 -9.27 -1.29 -20.31
CA ARG A 206 -7.87 -1.70 -20.47
C ARG A 206 -7.08 -0.71 -21.34
N ALA A 207 -7.62 -0.32 -22.50
CA ALA A 207 -6.97 0.64 -23.38
C ALA A 207 -6.76 2.01 -22.70
N SER A 208 -7.71 2.44 -21.87
CA SER A 208 -7.61 3.67 -21.08
C SER A 208 -6.52 3.55 -20.00
N VAL A 209 -6.43 2.41 -19.33
CA VAL A 209 -5.36 2.13 -18.33
C VAL A 209 -3.98 2.04 -19.01
N ALA A 210 -3.91 1.45 -20.20
CA ALA A 210 -2.67 1.41 -20.98
C ALA A 210 -2.21 2.80 -21.44
N GLN A 211 -3.14 3.68 -21.82
CA GLN A 211 -2.83 5.10 -22.11
C GLN A 211 -2.38 5.85 -20.84
N MET A 212 -2.90 5.49 -19.67
CA MET A 212 -2.44 6.04 -18.39
C MET A 212 -0.99 5.63 -18.09
N ALA A 213 -0.61 4.38 -18.37
CA ALA A 213 0.79 3.95 -18.29
C ALA A 213 1.74 4.77 -19.19
N GLN A 214 1.20 5.45 -20.22
CA GLN A 214 1.93 6.33 -21.14
C GLN A 214 1.81 7.84 -20.80
N GLY A 215 1.24 8.20 -19.64
CA GLY A 215 1.18 9.59 -19.16
C GLY A 215 -0.14 10.33 -19.44
N GLY A 216 -1.24 9.60 -19.69
CA GLY A 216 -2.59 10.18 -19.70
C GLY A 216 -3.05 10.67 -18.31
N PRO A 217 -4.08 11.55 -18.24
CA PRO A 217 -4.65 11.99 -16.97
C PRO A 217 -5.27 10.84 -16.15
N GLU A 218 -5.53 11.08 -14.86
CA GLU A 218 -6.07 10.17 -13.83
C GLU A 218 -7.13 9.15 -14.31
N PRO A 219 -7.27 7.98 -13.64
CA PRO A 219 -8.08 6.87 -14.13
C PRO A 219 -9.52 7.31 -14.43
N PRO A 220 -10.06 7.03 -15.63
CA PRO A 220 -11.39 7.50 -16.00
C PRO A 220 -12.53 6.67 -15.37
N VAL A 221 -12.23 5.60 -14.61
CA VAL A 221 -13.24 4.61 -14.18
C VAL A 221 -13.16 4.35 -12.67
N ASP A 222 -14.29 4.52 -11.99
CA ASP A 222 -14.49 4.17 -10.58
C ASP A 222 -14.35 2.65 -10.39
N ASP A 223 -13.57 2.21 -9.39
CA ASP A 223 -13.39 0.81 -9.02
C ASP A 223 -14.73 0.10 -8.75
N THR A 224 -15.72 0.83 -8.22
CA THR A 224 -17.07 0.34 -7.96
C THR A 224 -17.79 -0.06 -9.25
N LEU A 225 -17.54 0.69 -10.32
CA LEU A 225 -18.13 0.45 -11.62
C LEU A 225 -17.43 -0.73 -12.31
N LEU A 226 -16.10 -0.81 -12.22
CA LEU A 226 -15.35 -1.97 -12.69
C LEU A 226 -15.77 -3.28 -11.99
N GLU A 227 -15.92 -3.27 -10.65
CA GLU A 227 -16.43 -4.40 -9.86
C GLU A 227 -17.79 -4.87 -10.40
N GLY A 228 -18.70 -3.92 -10.65
CA GLY A 228 -20.03 -4.16 -11.19
C GLY A 228 -20.04 -4.83 -12.56
N HIS A 229 -19.33 -4.26 -13.53
CA HIS A 229 -19.25 -4.81 -14.89
C HIS A 229 -18.59 -6.20 -14.93
N LEU A 230 -17.58 -6.46 -14.10
CA LEU A 230 -16.98 -7.79 -13.96
C LEU A 230 -17.99 -8.81 -13.41
N CYS A 231 -18.79 -8.43 -12.42
CA CYS A 231 -19.84 -9.30 -11.86
C CYS A 231 -20.98 -9.57 -12.86
N VAL A 232 -21.40 -8.55 -13.63
CA VAL A 232 -22.40 -8.74 -14.69
C VAL A 232 -21.86 -9.68 -15.77
N THR A 233 -20.62 -9.49 -16.19
CA THR A 233 -19.95 -10.38 -17.15
C THR A 233 -19.91 -11.81 -16.63
N ARG A 234 -19.59 -12.02 -15.34
CA ARG A 234 -19.62 -13.34 -14.69
C ARG A 234 -20.99 -14.01 -14.81
N GLU A 235 -22.04 -13.31 -14.43
CA GLU A 235 -23.40 -13.86 -14.50
C GLU A 235 -23.84 -14.14 -15.94
N LEU A 236 -23.50 -13.28 -16.90
CA LEU A 236 -23.80 -13.51 -18.32
C LEU A 236 -23.07 -14.75 -18.87
N VAL A 237 -21.81 -14.95 -18.48
CA VAL A 237 -21.03 -16.15 -18.87
C VAL A 237 -21.61 -17.42 -18.25
N ALA A 238 -22.23 -17.35 -17.08
CA ALA A 238 -22.85 -18.51 -16.44
C ALA A 238 -23.98 -19.14 -17.28
N PHE A 239 -24.69 -18.35 -18.08
CA PHE A 239 -25.75 -18.83 -19.00
C PHE A 239 -25.21 -19.59 -20.22
N LEU A 240 -23.91 -19.47 -20.54
CA LEU A 240 -23.36 -20.02 -21.77
C LEU A 240 -23.04 -21.51 -21.67
N PRO A 241 -23.24 -22.29 -22.75
CA PRO A 241 -22.74 -23.66 -22.84
C PRO A 241 -21.20 -23.68 -22.94
N ALA A 242 -20.61 -24.84 -22.65
CA ALA A 242 -19.15 -25.04 -22.61
C ALA A 242 -18.42 -24.63 -23.91
N GLU A 243 -19.05 -24.84 -25.07
CA GLU A 243 -18.52 -24.48 -26.39
C GLU A 243 -18.39 -22.96 -26.56
N LYS A 244 -19.46 -22.21 -26.26
CA LYS A 244 -19.42 -20.74 -26.30
C LYS A 244 -18.48 -20.15 -25.24
N LYS A 245 -18.35 -20.79 -24.08
CA LYS A 245 -17.36 -20.39 -23.06
C LYS A 245 -15.92 -20.54 -23.59
N TYR A 246 -15.65 -21.55 -24.41
CA TYR A 246 -14.34 -21.73 -25.04
C TYR A 246 -14.08 -20.66 -26.11
N GLU A 247 -15.07 -20.35 -26.96
CA GLU A 247 -14.96 -19.30 -27.99
C GLU A 247 -14.62 -17.91 -27.43
N ILE A 248 -15.08 -17.60 -26.22
CA ILE A 248 -14.84 -16.31 -25.55
C ILE A 248 -13.58 -16.35 -24.69
N GLY A 249 -13.27 -17.52 -24.13
CA GLY A 249 -12.22 -17.69 -23.13
C GLY A 249 -10.85 -17.99 -23.70
N GLY A 250 -10.75 -18.94 -24.63
CA GLY A 250 -9.49 -19.63 -24.93
C GLY A 250 -9.23 -20.05 -26.37
N ASP A 251 -10.09 -19.70 -27.33
CA ASP A 251 -9.87 -20.01 -28.76
C ASP A 251 -8.84 -19.07 -29.41
N PRO A 252 -7.68 -19.59 -29.88
CA PRO A 252 -6.64 -18.83 -30.58
C PRO A 252 -7.08 -18.09 -31.85
N SER A 253 -8.17 -18.53 -32.46
CA SER A 253 -8.61 -18.08 -33.78
C SER A 253 -9.62 -16.94 -33.75
N LYS A 254 -10.18 -16.63 -32.57
CA LYS A 254 -11.20 -15.59 -32.38
C LYS A 254 -10.58 -14.34 -31.75
N SER A 255 -11.18 -13.16 -31.97
CA SER A 255 -10.66 -11.87 -31.50
C SER A 255 -10.84 -11.61 -29.98
N ILE A 256 -11.40 -12.56 -29.24
CA ILE A 256 -11.74 -12.42 -27.82
C ILE A 256 -11.01 -13.51 -27.03
N PHE A 257 -9.99 -13.12 -26.28
CA PHE A 257 -9.15 -14.00 -25.46
C PHE A 257 -9.28 -13.64 -23.99
N LEU A 258 -10.50 -13.73 -23.46
CA LEU A 258 -10.82 -13.12 -22.18
C LEU A 258 -10.00 -13.70 -21.02
N ILE A 259 -9.66 -15.01 -21.03
CA ILE A 259 -8.84 -15.60 -19.96
C ILE A 259 -7.43 -15.01 -19.95
N LYS A 260 -6.80 -14.90 -21.12
CA LYS A 260 -5.45 -14.34 -21.24
C LYS A 260 -5.44 -12.87 -20.85
N GLU A 261 -6.40 -12.09 -21.34
CA GLU A 261 -6.52 -10.67 -21.01
C GLU A 261 -6.74 -10.46 -19.50
N LEU A 262 -7.64 -11.22 -18.86
CA LEU A 262 -7.89 -11.12 -17.42
C LEU A 262 -6.66 -11.51 -16.59
N VAL A 263 -5.95 -12.56 -16.96
CA VAL A 263 -4.76 -13.02 -16.22
C VAL A 263 -3.59 -12.06 -16.43
N GLU A 264 -3.26 -11.70 -17.67
CA GLU A 264 -2.06 -10.92 -18.00
C GLU A 264 -2.22 -9.43 -17.79
N ASP A 265 -3.39 -8.84 -18.03
CA ASP A 265 -3.55 -7.38 -18.01
C ASP A 265 -4.40 -6.89 -16.81
N PHE A 266 -5.39 -7.67 -16.36
CA PHE A 266 -6.25 -7.25 -15.23
C PHE A 266 -5.68 -7.62 -13.86
N ILE A 267 -5.26 -8.88 -13.67
CA ILE A 267 -4.88 -9.41 -12.35
C ILE A 267 -3.36 -9.49 -12.15
N PHE A 268 -2.62 -10.02 -13.13
CA PHE A 268 -1.18 -10.30 -12.98
C PHE A 268 -0.28 -9.65 -14.06
N PRO A 269 -0.35 -8.34 -14.30
CA PRO A 269 0.56 -7.67 -15.23
C PRO A 269 2.02 -7.72 -14.77
N PHE A 270 2.27 -7.74 -13.45
CA PHE A 270 3.61 -7.93 -12.91
C PHE A 270 4.16 -9.31 -13.25
N SER A 271 3.35 -10.36 -13.20
CA SER A 271 3.78 -11.72 -13.57
C SER A 271 4.07 -11.85 -15.07
N LYS A 272 3.33 -11.13 -15.91
CA LYS A 272 3.60 -11.04 -17.35
C LYS A 272 4.98 -10.41 -17.61
N VAL A 273 5.25 -9.26 -16.99
CA VAL A 273 6.55 -8.57 -17.12
C VAL A 273 7.67 -9.39 -16.50
N TYR A 274 7.42 -10.10 -15.40
CA TYR A 274 8.38 -11.02 -14.79
C TYR A 274 8.79 -12.15 -15.74
N LEU A 275 7.82 -12.82 -16.36
CA LEU A 275 8.12 -13.87 -17.35
C LEU A 275 8.84 -13.31 -18.59
N GLN A 276 8.49 -12.10 -19.03
CA GLN A 276 9.20 -11.43 -20.13
C GLN A 276 10.65 -11.13 -19.77
N LEU A 277 10.91 -10.71 -18.53
CA LEU A 277 12.24 -10.44 -18.00
C LEU A 277 13.13 -11.68 -17.93
N GLU A 278 12.56 -12.85 -17.59
CA GLU A 278 13.31 -14.10 -17.58
C GLU A 278 13.66 -14.61 -18.99
N HIS A 279 12.78 -14.37 -19.96
CA HIS A 279 12.92 -14.90 -21.33
C HIS A 279 13.56 -13.91 -22.32
N ALA A 280 13.53 -12.60 -22.06
CA ALA A 280 14.07 -11.54 -22.92
C ALA A 280 14.96 -10.56 -22.12
N ALA A 281 16.14 -10.24 -22.66
CA ALA A 281 17.11 -9.32 -22.04
C ALA A 281 16.72 -7.83 -22.13
N GLU A 282 15.63 -7.50 -22.84
CA GLU A 282 15.16 -6.11 -23.01
C GLU A 282 13.98 -5.81 -22.09
N MET A 283 14.09 -4.71 -21.34
CA MET A 283 13.04 -4.25 -20.42
C MET A 283 11.85 -3.67 -21.19
N PRO A 284 10.61 -4.14 -20.96
CA PRO A 284 9.43 -3.48 -21.50
C PRO A 284 9.32 -2.05 -20.95
N ALA A 285 9.14 -1.07 -21.83
CA ALA A 285 8.92 0.34 -21.45
C ALA A 285 7.53 0.57 -20.81
N GLU A 286 6.63 -0.42 -20.83
CA GLU A 286 5.31 -0.36 -20.24
C GLU A 286 5.38 -0.69 -18.75
N GLN A 287 5.17 0.32 -17.90
CA GLN A 287 4.99 0.11 -16.46
C GLN A 287 3.75 -0.79 -16.25
N ALA A 288 3.93 -1.96 -15.62
CA ALA A 288 2.84 -2.87 -15.29
C ALA A 288 1.86 -2.20 -14.30
N ILE A 289 0.69 -1.81 -14.79
CA ILE A 289 -0.40 -1.26 -13.96
C ILE A 289 -1.58 -2.24 -14.00
N PRO A 290 -1.95 -2.88 -12.88
CA PRO A 290 -3.11 -3.75 -12.84
C PRO A 290 -4.39 -2.94 -13.00
N VAL A 291 -5.27 -3.39 -13.90
CA VAL A 291 -6.61 -2.81 -14.05
C VAL A 291 -7.44 -3.04 -12.78
N CYS A 292 -7.31 -4.21 -12.15
CA CYS A 292 -7.92 -4.48 -10.85
C CYS A 292 -6.95 -4.09 -9.72
N SER A 293 -7.14 -2.89 -9.17
CA SER A 293 -6.26 -2.35 -8.12
C SER A 293 -6.74 -2.64 -6.69
N THR A 294 -8.01 -3.00 -6.52
CA THR A 294 -8.68 -3.15 -5.22
C THR A 294 -9.11 -4.59 -4.93
N GLN A 295 -9.24 -4.93 -3.64
CA GLN A 295 -9.68 -6.26 -3.22
C GLN A 295 -11.02 -6.71 -3.87
N PRO A 296 -12.07 -5.86 -3.97
CA PRO A 296 -13.34 -6.26 -4.60
C PRO A 296 -13.21 -6.53 -6.10
N THR A 297 -12.46 -5.69 -6.84
CA THR A 297 -12.26 -5.85 -8.29
C THR A 297 -11.45 -7.11 -8.62
N VAL A 298 -10.43 -7.42 -7.80
CA VAL A 298 -9.65 -8.66 -7.91
C VAL A 298 -10.51 -9.90 -7.64
N ILE A 299 -11.35 -9.87 -6.60
CA ILE A 299 -12.27 -10.99 -6.29
C ILE A 299 -13.27 -11.19 -7.44
N ALA A 300 -13.87 -10.11 -7.96
CA ALA A 300 -14.80 -10.20 -9.09
C ALA A 300 -14.15 -10.81 -10.34
N ALA A 301 -12.90 -10.40 -10.65
CA ALA A 301 -12.14 -10.98 -11.76
C ALA A 301 -11.81 -12.47 -11.55
N TYR A 302 -11.43 -12.87 -10.33
CA TYR A 302 -11.23 -14.29 -9.99
C TYR A 302 -12.50 -15.12 -10.15
N GLU A 303 -13.65 -14.61 -9.74
CA GLU A 303 -14.92 -15.32 -9.88
C GLU A 303 -15.37 -15.45 -11.36
N LEU A 304 -15.08 -14.43 -12.18
CA LEU A 304 -15.28 -14.51 -13.63
C LEU A 304 -14.40 -15.60 -14.26
N LEU A 305 -13.11 -15.67 -13.92
CA LEU A 305 -12.20 -16.74 -14.37
C LEU A 305 -12.72 -18.13 -13.98
N VAL A 306 -13.16 -18.30 -12.73
CA VAL A 306 -13.74 -19.56 -12.25
C VAL A 306 -14.99 -19.95 -13.06
N THR A 307 -15.85 -18.97 -13.38
CA THR A 307 -17.09 -19.19 -14.13
C THR A 307 -16.82 -19.60 -15.59
N LEU A 308 -15.75 -19.04 -16.21
CA LEU A 308 -15.27 -19.43 -17.54
C LEU A 308 -14.73 -20.86 -17.58
N CYS A 309 -14.13 -21.34 -16.50
CA CYS A 309 -13.63 -22.72 -16.36
C CYS A 309 -14.71 -23.73 -15.92
N THR A 310 -15.86 -23.26 -15.45
CA THR A 310 -16.96 -24.13 -15.00
C THR A 310 -17.56 -24.91 -16.18
N GLY A 311 -17.38 -26.23 -16.17
CA GLY A 311 -17.85 -27.13 -17.22
C GLY A 311 -17.10 -27.03 -18.55
N CYS A 312 -15.93 -26.37 -18.61
CA CYS A 312 -15.12 -26.20 -19.82
C CYS A 312 -13.67 -26.66 -19.59
N VAL A 313 -13.33 -27.85 -20.09
CA VAL A 313 -11.99 -28.46 -19.93
C VAL A 313 -10.87 -27.64 -20.58
N PRO A 314 -11.01 -27.16 -21.84
CA PRO A 314 -9.94 -26.40 -22.50
C PRO A 314 -9.60 -25.10 -21.78
N ASN A 315 -10.60 -24.37 -21.27
CA ASN A 315 -10.40 -23.15 -20.49
C ASN A 315 -9.69 -23.44 -19.15
N LEU A 316 -10.07 -24.52 -18.46
CA LEU A 316 -9.41 -24.94 -17.23
C LEU A 316 -7.94 -25.30 -17.47
N LYS A 317 -7.66 -26.01 -18.57
CA LYS A 317 -6.30 -26.38 -18.97
C LYS A 317 -5.44 -25.14 -19.24
N LEU A 318 -5.94 -24.21 -20.05
CA LEU A 318 -5.25 -22.96 -20.36
C LEU A 318 -4.91 -22.16 -19.09
N LEU A 319 -5.89 -21.97 -18.21
CA LEU A 319 -5.68 -21.23 -16.96
C LEU A 319 -4.70 -21.95 -16.02
N ALA A 320 -4.80 -23.28 -15.90
CA ALA A 320 -3.88 -24.07 -15.08
C ALA A 320 -2.45 -24.04 -15.61
N GLU A 321 -2.26 -24.10 -16.93
CA GLU A 321 -0.95 -23.96 -17.59
C GLU A 321 -0.37 -22.56 -17.37
N MET A 322 -1.17 -21.49 -17.52
CA MET A 322 -0.72 -20.12 -17.24
C MET A 322 -0.30 -19.94 -15.78
N LEU A 323 -1.11 -20.39 -14.81
CA LEU A 323 -0.79 -20.31 -13.39
C LEU A 323 0.46 -21.14 -13.03
N THR A 324 0.58 -22.32 -13.64
CA THR A 324 1.76 -23.19 -13.47
C THR A 324 3.01 -22.53 -14.03
N ASN A 325 2.92 -21.94 -15.22
CA ASN A 325 4.04 -21.27 -15.86
C ASN A 325 4.51 -20.05 -15.07
N MET A 326 3.57 -19.31 -14.46
CA MET A 326 3.87 -18.12 -13.66
C MET A 326 4.55 -18.45 -12.32
N TYR A 327 4.11 -19.47 -11.58
CA TYR A 327 4.55 -19.67 -10.18
C TYR A 327 5.15 -21.04 -9.87
N TYR A 328 4.94 -22.05 -10.71
CA TYR A 328 5.21 -23.46 -10.38
C TYR A 328 5.98 -24.22 -11.48
N SER A 329 6.75 -23.50 -12.30
CA SER A 329 7.62 -24.06 -13.35
C SER A 329 8.90 -24.64 -12.78
N ASP A 330 9.52 -23.92 -11.83
CA ASP A 330 10.81 -24.28 -11.25
C ASP A 330 10.61 -24.93 -9.88
N CYS A 331 10.95 -26.22 -9.80
CA CYS A 331 10.85 -27.01 -8.57
C CYS A 331 11.94 -26.66 -7.52
N ASP A 332 12.84 -25.72 -7.79
CA ASP A 332 13.97 -25.37 -6.91
C ASP A 332 13.69 -24.17 -5.98
N GLU A 333 12.57 -23.46 -6.14
CA GLU A 333 12.15 -22.34 -5.26
C GLU A 333 11.01 -22.72 -4.29
N SER A 334 10.94 -23.97 -3.82
CA SER A 334 9.99 -24.32 -2.75
C SER A 334 10.37 -23.62 -1.43
N ILE A 335 9.37 -23.05 -0.74
CA ILE A 335 9.59 -22.37 0.54
C ILE A 335 10.07 -23.39 1.58
N GLY A 336 11.34 -23.37 1.95
CA GLY A 336 11.88 -24.27 2.98
C GLY A 336 11.46 -23.90 4.42
N GLU A 337 11.02 -22.66 4.65
CA GLU A 337 10.60 -22.19 5.97
C GLU A 337 9.14 -22.56 6.29
N TRP A 338 8.90 -23.06 7.50
CA TRP A 338 7.56 -23.32 8.01
C TRP A 338 6.91 -22.08 8.60
N GLU A 339 5.58 -22.01 8.50
CA GLU A 339 4.80 -20.85 8.96
C GLU A 339 5.26 -19.54 8.30
N TYR A 340 5.62 -19.64 7.03
CA TYR A 340 6.08 -18.51 6.25
C TYR A 340 4.96 -17.48 6.04
N LEU A 341 5.32 -16.21 6.21
CA LEU A 341 4.52 -15.07 5.80
C LEU A 341 5.50 -14.07 5.20
N PRO A 342 5.23 -13.49 4.03
CA PRO A 342 6.11 -12.49 3.44
C PRO A 342 6.45 -11.39 4.47
N PRO A 343 7.72 -11.20 4.83
CA PRO A 343 8.13 -10.31 5.92
C PRO A 343 7.98 -8.83 5.57
N VAL A 344 7.83 -8.51 4.27
CA VAL A 344 7.73 -7.13 3.77
C VAL A 344 6.31 -6.87 3.27
N GLY A 345 5.63 -5.89 3.90
CA GLY A 345 4.33 -5.40 3.45
C GLY A 345 4.41 -4.57 2.16
N PRO A 346 3.27 -4.20 1.56
CA PRO A 346 3.26 -3.21 0.48
C PRO A 346 3.50 -1.81 1.06
N ARG A 347 3.95 -0.89 0.22
CA ARG A 347 3.87 0.54 0.53
C ARG A 347 2.42 0.92 0.85
N PRO A 348 2.14 1.63 1.96
CA PRO A 348 0.78 2.07 2.27
C PRO A 348 0.21 2.96 1.17
N VAL A 349 -1.11 2.91 0.95
CA VAL A 349 -1.80 3.75 -0.05
C VAL A 349 -1.64 5.22 0.35
N LYS A 350 -0.86 5.99 -0.43
CA LYS A 350 -0.39 7.36 -0.11
C LYS A 350 0.65 7.49 1.02
N GLY A 351 1.28 6.38 1.42
CA GLY A 351 2.37 6.38 2.40
C GLY A 351 3.77 6.55 1.81
N PHE A 352 4.77 6.61 2.68
CA PHE A 352 6.19 6.60 2.32
C PHE A 352 6.81 5.22 2.57
N VAL A 353 7.99 5.00 2.00
CA VAL A 353 8.78 3.79 2.18
C VAL A 353 9.72 3.99 3.38
N GLY A 354 9.78 3.02 4.28
CA GLY A 354 10.71 3.01 5.41
C GLY A 354 12.11 2.49 5.04
N LEU A 355 13.01 2.44 6.02
CA LEU A 355 14.34 1.84 5.91
C LEU A 355 14.53 0.76 6.97
N LYS A 356 15.02 -0.41 6.57
CA LYS A 356 15.27 -1.50 7.52
C LYS A 356 16.38 -1.12 8.50
N ASN A 357 16.22 -1.50 9.76
CA ASN A 357 17.27 -1.42 10.76
C ASN A 357 18.07 -2.74 10.78
N ALA A 358 19.40 -2.66 10.69
CA ALA A 358 20.30 -3.82 10.76
C ALA A 358 20.62 -4.26 12.20
N GLY A 359 20.11 -3.54 13.20
CA GLY A 359 20.30 -3.76 14.62
C GLY A 359 20.33 -2.43 15.37
N ALA A 360 21.31 -1.59 15.05
CA ALA A 360 21.56 -0.31 15.68
C ALA A 360 21.69 0.86 14.69
N THR A 361 21.18 0.70 13.46
CA THR A 361 21.38 1.66 12.35
C THR A 361 20.27 2.72 12.23
N CYS A 362 19.43 2.89 13.26
CA CYS A 362 18.35 3.90 13.28
C CYS A 362 18.87 5.35 13.12
N TYR A 363 20.10 5.63 13.55
CA TYR A 363 20.76 6.93 13.33
C TYR A 363 20.99 7.22 11.85
N MET A 364 21.28 6.20 11.03
CA MET A 364 21.41 6.36 9.58
C MET A 364 20.04 6.61 8.95
N ASN A 365 19.05 5.80 9.35
CA ASN A 365 17.70 5.84 8.77
C ASN A 365 17.02 7.20 9.00
N SER A 366 17.09 7.72 10.23
CA SER A 366 16.51 9.02 10.60
C SER A 366 17.09 10.18 9.78
N VAL A 367 18.42 10.20 9.58
CA VAL A 367 19.11 11.22 8.77
C VAL A 367 18.82 11.07 7.28
N LEU A 368 18.87 9.84 6.74
CA LEU A 368 18.61 9.58 5.31
C LEU A 368 17.18 9.96 4.91
N GLN A 369 16.18 9.65 5.74
CA GLN A 369 14.79 10.04 5.52
C GLN A 369 14.64 11.57 5.54
N GLN A 370 15.34 12.25 6.44
CA GLN A 370 15.32 13.70 6.55
C GLN A 370 15.91 14.38 5.31
N LEU A 371 17.03 13.88 4.79
CA LEU A 371 17.65 14.37 3.56
C LEU A 371 16.80 14.05 2.32
N TYR A 372 16.18 12.87 2.27
CA TYR A 372 15.32 12.46 1.16
C TYR A 372 14.07 13.33 1.02
N MET A 373 13.47 13.74 2.14
CA MET A 373 12.26 14.58 2.13
C MET A 373 12.52 16.02 1.68
N ILE A 374 13.79 16.44 1.61
CA ILE A 374 14.20 17.70 1.02
C ILE A 374 14.21 17.55 -0.52
N ARG A 375 13.18 18.09 -1.19
CA ARG A 375 12.99 17.94 -2.64
C ARG A 375 14.21 18.34 -3.48
N GLN A 376 14.87 19.45 -3.13
CA GLN A 376 16.04 19.96 -3.85
C GLN A 376 17.23 19.01 -3.76
N ILE A 377 17.46 18.42 -2.59
CA ILE A 377 18.51 17.42 -2.37
C ILE A 377 18.14 16.14 -3.09
N ARG A 378 16.90 15.65 -2.96
CA ARG A 378 16.42 14.45 -3.63
C ARG A 378 16.59 14.53 -5.14
N HIS A 379 16.11 15.59 -5.77
CA HIS A 379 16.21 15.77 -7.22
C HIS A 379 17.64 16.03 -7.65
N GLY A 380 18.40 16.82 -6.87
CA GLY A 380 19.81 17.11 -7.15
C GLY A 380 20.68 15.86 -7.13
N VAL A 381 20.52 15.00 -6.12
CA VAL A 381 21.29 13.74 -5.98
C VAL A 381 20.89 12.73 -7.06
N LEU A 382 19.59 12.59 -7.36
CA LEU A 382 19.12 11.66 -8.38
C LEU A 382 19.45 12.12 -9.81
N ALA A 383 19.57 13.42 -10.07
CA ALA A 383 19.92 13.92 -11.41
C ALA A 383 21.39 13.72 -11.80
N VAL A 384 22.27 13.32 -10.87
CA VAL A 384 23.70 13.14 -11.12
C VAL A 384 23.98 11.83 -11.86
N GLU A 385 24.61 11.94 -13.02
CA GLU A 385 25.01 10.81 -13.85
C GLU A 385 26.49 10.44 -13.60
N GLY A 386 26.90 9.21 -13.91
CA GLY A 386 28.29 8.77 -13.83
C GLY A 386 28.71 8.04 -12.55
N ALA A 387 27.87 7.97 -11.51
CA ALA A 387 28.16 7.19 -10.30
C ALA A 387 27.80 5.69 -10.43
N ALA A 388 26.74 5.36 -11.18
CA ALA A 388 26.31 3.99 -11.50
C ALA A 388 26.48 3.73 -13.00
N THR A 389 27.60 3.11 -13.39
CA THR A 389 27.96 2.89 -14.80
C THR A 389 27.57 1.51 -15.33
N ASP A 390 27.34 0.53 -14.44
CA ASP A 390 26.92 -0.82 -14.83
C ASP A 390 25.39 -0.92 -14.92
N PRO A 391 24.81 -1.18 -16.11
CA PRO A 391 23.37 -1.30 -16.30
C PRO A 391 22.74 -2.54 -15.65
N GLU A 392 23.52 -3.55 -15.29
CA GLU A 392 23.04 -4.81 -14.69
C GLU A 392 23.30 -4.93 -13.19
N GLU A 393 23.89 -3.90 -12.57
CA GLU A 393 24.17 -3.90 -11.14
C GLU A 393 22.87 -3.98 -10.33
N ASP A 394 22.80 -4.97 -9.43
CA ASP A 394 21.62 -5.21 -8.62
C ASP A 394 21.70 -4.48 -7.26
N PHE A 395 20.83 -3.48 -7.09
CA PHE A 395 20.67 -2.73 -5.86
C PHE A 395 19.50 -3.26 -4.99
N SER A 396 18.87 -4.38 -5.37
CA SER A 396 17.79 -5.02 -4.61
C SER A 396 18.25 -5.53 -3.23
N GLY A 397 19.56 -5.81 -3.12
CA GLY A 397 20.20 -6.35 -1.93
C GLY A 397 20.02 -7.85 -1.75
N GLU A 398 19.41 -8.58 -2.68
CA GLU A 398 19.35 -10.06 -2.61
C GLU A 398 20.71 -10.66 -2.98
N GLU A 399 21.27 -11.48 -2.09
CA GLU A 399 22.46 -12.26 -2.44
C GLU A 399 22.01 -13.33 -3.44
N ARG A 400 22.52 -13.30 -4.67
CA ARG A 400 22.51 -14.53 -5.47
C ARG A 400 23.22 -15.58 -4.62
N MET A 401 22.56 -16.71 -4.35
CA MET A 401 23.24 -17.91 -3.85
C MET A 401 24.15 -18.45 -4.97
N GLU A 402 25.11 -17.64 -5.42
CA GLU A 402 26.27 -18.17 -6.09
C GLU A 402 27.06 -18.87 -4.99
N GLN A 403 27.26 -20.17 -5.22
CA GLN A 403 28.09 -21.02 -4.39
C GLN A 403 29.36 -20.25 -4.03
N GLU A 404 29.57 -19.98 -2.74
CA GLU A 404 30.89 -19.71 -2.18
C GLU A 404 31.71 -21.01 -2.33
N THR A 405 32.04 -21.37 -3.57
CA THR A 405 33.18 -22.24 -3.84
C THR A 405 34.40 -21.38 -3.60
N ASN A 406 34.95 -21.52 -2.39
CA ASN A 406 36.37 -21.40 -2.08
C ASN A 406 37.18 -20.59 -3.10
N LEU A 407 37.16 -19.27 -2.97
CA LEU A 407 38.26 -18.40 -3.39
C LEU A 407 38.93 -17.83 -2.13
N ASP A 408 39.26 -18.74 -1.20
CA ASP A 408 40.39 -18.54 -0.31
C ASP A 408 41.64 -18.80 -1.15
N GLY A 409 42.21 -17.72 -1.73
CA GLY A 409 43.41 -17.82 -2.54
C GLY A 409 43.68 -16.59 -3.41
N ASN A 410 44.52 -15.70 -2.88
CA ASN A 410 45.29 -14.67 -3.59
C ASN A 410 44.53 -13.44 -4.12
N GLU A 411 44.16 -12.53 -3.22
CA GLU A 411 44.05 -11.08 -3.54
C GLU A 411 45.02 -10.23 -2.69
N GLU A 412 46.19 -10.75 -2.34
CA GLU A 412 47.28 -9.94 -1.77
C GLU A 412 48.25 -9.36 -2.82
N ASP A 413 48.08 -9.66 -4.11
CA ASP A 413 49.07 -9.29 -5.16
C ASP A 413 48.47 -8.53 -6.37
N ALA A 414 47.64 -7.50 -6.13
CA ALA A 414 47.28 -6.52 -7.17
C ALA A 414 47.14 -5.06 -6.69
N MET A 415 47.53 -4.73 -5.45
CA MET A 415 47.56 -3.35 -4.96
C MET A 415 48.99 -2.78 -4.97
N ASN A 416 49.45 -2.38 -6.15
CA ASN A 416 50.60 -1.49 -6.25
C ASN A 416 50.52 -0.68 -7.55
N SER A 417 49.67 0.36 -7.58
CA SER A 417 49.87 1.61 -8.35
C SER A 417 48.67 2.58 -8.40
N SER A 418 47.61 2.46 -7.59
CA SER A 418 46.63 3.56 -7.49
C SER A 418 47.08 4.57 -6.43
N SER A 419 47.03 5.86 -6.77
CA SER A 419 47.34 6.92 -5.82
C SER A 419 46.32 6.88 -4.67
N ASN A 420 46.74 7.16 -3.43
CA ASN A 420 45.85 7.16 -2.25
C ASN A 420 44.64 8.13 -2.42
N GLU A 421 44.77 9.13 -3.31
CA GLU A 421 43.70 10.04 -3.69
C GLU A 421 42.63 9.41 -4.59
N GLU A 422 43.00 8.45 -5.44
CA GLU A 422 42.10 7.80 -6.39
C GLU A 422 41.17 6.81 -5.68
N SER A 423 41.70 6.03 -4.74
CA SER A 423 40.91 5.15 -3.87
C SER A 423 39.91 5.93 -3.01
N ARG A 424 40.28 7.12 -2.51
CA ARG A 424 39.36 8.01 -1.79
C ARG A 424 38.24 8.54 -2.69
N LYS A 425 38.55 8.94 -3.92
CA LYS A 425 37.53 9.41 -4.88
C LYS A 425 36.54 8.31 -5.20
N GLU A 426 37.03 7.09 -5.45
CA GLU A 426 36.20 5.92 -5.72
C GLU A 426 35.28 5.58 -4.54
N TYR A 427 35.79 5.68 -3.30
CA TYR A 427 34.98 5.52 -2.09
C TYR A 427 33.81 6.53 -2.04
N HIS A 428 34.07 7.82 -2.24
CA HIS A 428 33.04 8.85 -2.19
C HIS A 428 31.99 8.68 -3.30
N ILE A 429 32.42 8.30 -4.52
CA ILE A 429 31.52 7.98 -5.64
C ILE A 429 30.66 6.74 -5.30
N GLY A 430 31.25 5.72 -4.66
CA GLY A 430 30.53 4.56 -4.16
C GLY A 430 29.44 4.91 -3.15
N ILE A 431 29.71 5.81 -2.20
CA ILE A 431 28.70 6.31 -1.25
C ILE A 431 27.58 7.05 -1.97
N LEU A 432 27.91 7.93 -2.92
CA LEU A 432 26.92 8.62 -3.73
C LEU A 432 26.01 7.63 -4.48
N LYS A 433 26.58 6.59 -5.10
CA LYS A 433 25.83 5.52 -5.77
C LYS A 433 24.83 4.84 -4.83
N GLN A 434 25.25 4.49 -3.61
CA GLN A 434 24.37 3.84 -2.64
C GLN A 434 23.27 4.78 -2.12
N VAL A 435 23.57 6.07 -1.92
CA VAL A 435 22.56 7.07 -1.54
C VAL A 435 21.55 7.31 -2.67
N GLN A 436 22.01 7.35 -3.93
CA GLN A 436 21.13 7.43 -5.10
C GLN A 436 20.19 6.20 -5.16
N ALA A 437 20.73 5.00 -4.94
CA ALA A 437 19.92 3.78 -4.88
C ALA A 437 18.86 3.89 -3.78
N ILE A 438 19.23 4.31 -2.56
CA ILE A 438 18.28 4.51 -1.46
C ILE A 438 17.19 5.51 -1.85
N PHE A 439 17.54 6.67 -2.39
CA PHE A 439 16.56 7.71 -2.75
C PHE A 439 15.63 7.26 -3.88
N ALA A 440 16.14 6.49 -4.85
CA ALA A 440 15.32 5.93 -5.92
C ALA A 440 14.30 4.91 -5.38
N HIS A 441 14.73 4.03 -4.47
CA HIS A 441 13.83 3.07 -3.81
C HIS A 441 12.81 3.79 -2.90
N LEU A 442 13.20 4.82 -2.15
CA LEU A 442 12.26 5.61 -1.34
C LEU A 442 11.21 6.33 -2.19
N ALA A 443 11.57 6.72 -3.42
CA ALA A 443 10.65 7.36 -4.37
C ALA A 443 9.70 6.36 -5.05
N CYS A 444 10.24 5.30 -5.63
CA CYS A 444 9.53 4.47 -6.60
C CYS A 444 9.20 3.04 -6.10
N SER A 445 9.76 2.60 -4.98
CA SER A 445 9.52 1.26 -4.47
C SER A 445 8.05 1.04 -4.09
N LYS A 446 7.56 -0.17 -4.35
CA LYS A 446 6.25 -0.68 -3.92
C LYS A 446 6.33 -1.45 -2.60
N LEU A 447 7.53 -1.64 -2.05
CA LEU A 447 7.75 -2.30 -0.76
C LEU A 447 7.45 -1.34 0.40
N GLN A 448 7.13 -1.90 1.57
CA GLN A 448 6.95 -1.11 2.80
C GLN A 448 8.25 -0.42 3.23
N TYR A 449 9.39 -1.12 3.11
CA TYR A 449 10.70 -0.58 3.44
C TYR A 449 11.77 -1.09 2.48
N TYR A 450 12.85 -0.32 2.34
CA TYR A 450 14.05 -0.71 1.60
C TYR A 450 15.15 -1.19 2.56
N VAL A 451 15.99 -2.13 2.12
CA VAL A 451 17.12 -2.66 2.90
C VAL A 451 18.44 -2.14 2.31
N PRO A 452 19.08 -1.13 2.91
CA PRO A 452 20.27 -0.49 2.35
C PRO A 452 21.57 -1.29 2.60
N ARG A 453 21.61 -2.57 2.18
CA ARG A 453 22.78 -3.45 2.35
C ARG A 453 24.03 -2.90 1.67
N GLY A 454 23.87 -2.29 0.51
CA GLY A 454 24.99 -1.69 -0.23
C GLY A 454 25.66 -0.56 0.57
N LEU A 455 24.87 0.31 1.21
CA LEU A 455 25.41 1.35 2.10
C LEU A 455 26.12 0.75 3.31
N TRP A 456 25.54 -0.28 3.96
CA TRP A 456 26.15 -0.94 5.11
C TRP A 456 27.51 -1.57 4.81
N LYS A 457 27.68 -2.15 3.62
CA LYS A 457 28.96 -2.75 3.18
C LYS A 457 30.01 -1.68 2.82
N HIS A 458 29.59 -0.56 2.24
CA HIS A 458 30.51 0.45 1.72
C HIS A 458 30.83 1.56 2.73
N PHE A 459 29.95 1.87 3.67
CA PHE A 459 30.13 2.99 4.59
C PHE A 459 31.19 2.69 5.66
N LYS A 460 32.16 3.59 5.78
CA LYS A 460 33.25 3.56 6.78
C LYS A 460 33.18 4.79 7.67
N LEU A 461 33.30 4.60 8.97
CA LEU A 461 33.37 5.67 9.95
C LEU A 461 34.84 5.88 10.32
N GLN A 462 35.38 7.07 10.09
CA GLN A 462 36.80 7.40 10.35
C GLN A 462 37.82 6.43 9.70
N GLY A 463 37.44 5.78 8.59
CA GLY A 463 38.28 4.83 7.86
C GLY A 463 38.07 3.37 8.24
N GLU A 464 37.35 3.08 9.32
CA GLU A 464 37.06 1.71 9.77
C GLU A 464 35.67 1.24 9.29
N PRO A 465 35.49 -0.07 8.99
CA PRO A 465 34.19 -0.64 8.68
C PRO A 465 33.23 -0.49 9.87
N VAL A 466 31.99 -0.08 9.60
CA VAL A 466 30.99 0.15 10.66
C VAL A 466 30.39 -1.16 11.15
N ASN A 467 30.39 -1.36 12.48
CA ASN A 467 29.64 -2.44 13.11
C ASN A 467 28.14 -2.08 13.19
N LEU A 468 27.31 -2.81 12.45
CA LEU A 468 25.86 -2.53 12.35
C LEU A 468 25.08 -2.74 13.66
N ARG A 469 25.71 -3.32 14.68
CA ARG A 469 25.14 -3.52 16.02
C ARG A 469 25.53 -2.43 17.01
N GLU A 470 26.44 -1.53 16.62
CA GLU A 470 26.86 -0.39 17.44
C GLU A 470 26.04 0.85 17.10
N GLN A 471 25.73 1.63 18.13
CA GLN A 471 25.07 2.91 17.96
C GLN A 471 26.09 4.02 17.83
N HIS A 472 25.81 4.93 16.89
CA HIS A 472 26.58 6.12 16.66
C HIS A 472 25.70 7.37 16.77
N ASP A 473 26.36 8.52 16.86
CA ASP A 473 25.70 9.81 16.87
C ASP A 473 25.14 10.12 15.46
N ALA A 474 23.83 10.40 15.39
CA ALA A 474 23.17 10.80 14.15
C ALA A 474 23.75 12.08 13.54
N CYS A 475 24.23 13.02 14.36
CA CYS A 475 24.87 14.25 13.88
C CYS A 475 26.26 13.99 13.29
N GLU A 476 27.03 13.07 13.86
CA GLU A 476 28.33 12.66 13.32
C GLU A 476 28.14 12.00 11.96
N PHE A 477 27.19 11.06 11.86
CA PHE A 477 26.81 10.44 10.60
C PHE A 477 26.37 11.45 9.54
N TYR A 478 25.52 12.43 9.91
CA TYR A 478 25.09 13.51 9.02
C TYR A 478 26.27 14.28 8.44
N ASN A 479 27.23 14.70 9.28
CA ASN A 479 28.38 15.49 8.82
C ASN A 479 29.26 14.70 7.84
N ILE A 480 29.57 13.44 8.17
CA ILE A 480 30.40 12.56 7.32
C ILE A 480 29.70 12.27 5.99
N LEU A 481 28.39 12.06 6.01
CA LEU A 481 27.60 11.81 4.81
C LEU A 481 27.58 13.04 3.89
N VAL A 482 27.32 14.23 4.44
CA VAL A 482 27.29 15.48 3.68
C VAL A 482 28.66 15.80 3.07
N GLU A 483 29.74 15.61 3.82
CA GLU A 483 31.11 15.79 3.32
C GLU A 483 31.43 14.80 2.19
N SER A 484 31.11 13.51 2.39
CA SER A 484 31.34 12.47 1.40
C SER A 484 30.58 12.72 0.09
N LEU A 485 29.33 13.18 0.18
CA LEU A 485 28.52 13.52 -0.99
C LEU A 485 29.06 14.75 -1.71
N ASN A 486 29.53 15.77 -0.98
CA ASN A 486 30.16 16.95 -1.60
C ASN A 486 31.45 16.60 -2.35
N GLU A 487 32.32 15.77 -1.76
CA GLU A 487 33.56 15.34 -2.43
C GLU A 487 33.28 14.42 -3.63
N ALA A 488 32.24 13.57 -3.56
CA ALA A 488 31.79 12.78 -4.71
C ALA A 488 31.30 13.66 -5.87
N LEU A 489 30.45 14.66 -5.58
CA LEU A 489 29.95 15.59 -6.60
C LEU A 489 31.08 16.40 -7.24
N LYS A 490 32.05 16.83 -6.43
CA LYS A 490 33.24 17.54 -6.89
C LYS A 490 34.13 16.65 -7.77
N ALA A 491 34.28 15.37 -7.43
CA ALA A 491 35.04 14.42 -8.24
C ALA A 491 34.39 14.17 -9.61
N LEU A 492 33.05 14.17 -9.68
CA LEU A 492 32.28 14.04 -10.92
C LEU A 492 32.14 15.36 -11.71
N GLY A 493 32.67 16.48 -11.20
CA GLY A 493 32.60 17.78 -11.87
C GLY A 493 31.25 18.50 -11.76
N HIS A 494 30.37 18.06 -10.87
CA HIS A 494 29.09 18.72 -10.60
C HIS A 494 29.19 19.79 -9.50
N GLU A 495 28.22 20.71 -9.45
CA GLU A 495 28.14 21.68 -8.35
C GLU A 495 27.92 20.98 -7.00
N GLN A 496 28.47 21.56 -5.93
CA GLN A 496 28.29 21.06 -4.56
C GLN A 496 26.91 21.43 -4.02
N ILE A 497 25.90 20.65 -4.43
CA ILE A 497 24.49 20.87 -4.11
C ILE A 497 24.26 20.93 -2.59
N MET A 498 24.93 20.06 -1.81
CA MET A 498 24.75 20.04 -0.35
C MET A 498 25.25 21.33 0.31
N ASN A 499 26.44 21.83 -0.08
CA ASN A 499 26.95 23.10 0.44
C ASN A 499 26.10 24.31 0.02
N LYS A 500 25.41 24.24 -1.12
CA LYS A 500 24.51 25.31 -1.57
C LYS A 500 23.21 25.36 -0.76
N ILE A 501 22.67 24.19 -0.38
CA ILE A 501 21.38 24.05 0.30
C ILE A 501 21.52 24.11 1.83
N LEU A 502 22.53 23.43 2.39
CA LEU A 502 22.73 23.26 3.83
C LEU A 502 23.88 24.11 4.39
N GLY A 503 24.76 24.63 3.52
CA GLY A 503 25.95 25.37 3.93
C GLY A 503 25.68 26.84 4.27
N GLY A 504 25.97 27.22 5.51
CA GLY A 504 26.01 28.59 6.00
C GLY A 504 27.42 29.06 6.37
N SER A 505 27.55 30.32 6.78
CA SER A 505 28.81 30.84 7.34
C SER A 505 28.60 31.74 8.55
N TYR A 506 29.47 31.54 9.53
CA TYR A 506 29.65 32.39 10.70
C TYR A 506 30.64 33.51 10.41
N SER A 507 30.50 34.61 11.14
CA SER A 507 31.50 35.65 11.32
C SER A 507 31.95 35.62 12.78
N ASP A 508 33.12 35.03 13.05
CA ASP A 508 33.79 35.11 14.37
C ASP A 508 34.38 36.51 14.50
N GLN A 509 33.73 37.33 15.33
CA GLN A 509 34.09 38.72 15.56
C GLN A 509 34.77 38.86 16.92
N LYS A 510 35.93 39.51 16.90
CA LYS A 510 36.65 39.94 18.10
C LYS A 510 36.68 41.45 18.15
N ILE A 511 35.95 42.01 19.09
CA ILE A 511 35.78 43.46 19.27
C ILE A 511 36.53 43.88 20.52
N CYS A 512 37.69 44.52 20.34
CA CYS A 512 38.48 45.03 21.45
C CYS A 512 37.76 46.24 22.09
N LYS A 513 37.63 46.26 23.42
CA LYS A 513 36.98 47.36 24.16
C LYS A 513 37.93 48.54 24.41
N THR A 514 39.21 48.26 24.65
CA THR A 514 40.20 49.28 25.04
C THR A 514 41.09 49.77 23.88
N CYS A 515 40.91 49.22 22.68
CA CYS A 515 41.57 49.68 21.45
C CYS A 515 40.59 49.65 20.26
N PRO A 516 40.81 50.43 19.20
CA PRO A 516 39.88 50.52 18.07
C PRO A 516 39.95 49.32 17.10
N HIS A 517 40.76 48.29 17.41
CA HIS A 517 40.97 47.17 16.51
C HIS A 517 39.83 46.15 16.59
N ARG A 518 39.44 45.65 15.43
CA ARG A 518 38.44 44.61 15.26
C ARG A 518 38.99 43.55 14.33
N TYR A 519 38.66 42.31 14.61
CA TYR A 519 39.04 41.16 13.80
C TYR A 519 37.78 40.38 13.45
N SER A 520 37.67 39.95 12.20
CA SER A 520 36.56 39.14 11.72
C SER A 520 37.13 37.98 10.91
N ARG A 521 36.71 36.75 11.21
CA ARG A 521 37.04 35.56 10.45
C ARG A 521 35.75 34.89 10.00
N GLU A 522 35.71 34.49 8.73
CA GLU A 522 34.60 33.70 8.21
C GLU A 522 34.86 32.21 8.41
N GLU A 523 33.90 31.50 8.99
CA GLU A 523 33.94 30.06 9.21
C GLU A 523 32.66 29.42 8.69
N THR A 524 32.76 28.39 7.84
CA THR A 524 31.60 27.73 7.24
C THR A 524 31.00 26.67 8.16
N PHE A 525 29.69 26.46 8.09
CA PHE A 525 29.00 25.42 8.86
C PHE A 525 27.91 24.72 8.05
N THR A 526 27.65 23.46 8.41
CA THR A 526 26.52 22.66 7.91
C THR A 526 25.44 22.44 8.98
N VAL A 527 25.80 22.59 10.25
CA VAL A 527 24.96 22.45 11.44
C VAL A 527 25.27 23.56 12.44
N ILE A 528 24.26 24.09 13.11
CA ILE A 528 24.39 25.02 14.24
C ILE A 528 24.22 24.25 15.54
N SER A 529 25.26 24.17 16.38
CA SER A 529 25.24 23.36 17.60
C SER A 529 24.91 24.20 18.84
N ILE A 530 23.68 24.14 19.32
CA ILE A 530 23.14 25.01 20.36
C ILE A 530 23.26 24.37 21.74
N ASP A 531 23.72 25.18 22.70
CA ASP A 531 23.78 24.79 24.10
C ASP A 531 22.38 24.87 24.72
N ILE A 532 21.94 23.75 25.28
CA ILE A 532 20.64 23.63 25.97
C ILE A 532 20.77 23.87 27.49
N ARG A 533 22.00 23.77 28.01
CA ARG A 533 22.24 23.88 29.45
C ARG A 533 22.06 25.34 29.86
N ASN A 534 21.24 25.56 30.87
CA ASN A 534 20.86 26.88 31.42
C ASN A 534 19.86 27.69 30.56
N TYR A 535 19.33 27.13 29.48
CA TYR A 535 18.35 27.79 28.62
C TYR A 535 17.12 26.91 28.45
N SER A 536 15.94 27.53 28.44
CA SER A 536 14.66 26.82 28.29
C SER A 536 14.07 26.91 26.89
N ASN A 537 14.58 27.78 26.03
CA ASN A 537 14.07 27.99 24.67
C ASN A 537 15.21 28.25 23.66
N LEU A 538 14.88 28.11 22.38
CA LEU A 538 15.79 28.33 21.26
C LEU A 538 16.27 29.79 21.12
N TYR A 539 15.41 30.77 21.42
CA TYR A 539 15.71 32.19 21.25
C TYR A 539 16.83 32.67 22.18
N ASP A 540 16.80 32.26 23.45
CA ASP A 540 17.78 32.64 24.47
C ASP A 540 19.15 32.04 24.14
N SER A 541 19.20 30.77 23.71
CA SER A 541 20.45 30.13 23.32
C SER A 541 21.06 30.74 22.04
N LEU A 542 20.23 31.16 21.07
CA LEU A 542 20.71 31.90 19.89
C LEU A 542 21.18 33.31 20.25
N GLU A 543 20.56 33.96 21.23
CA GLU A 543 21.01 35.26 21.73
C GLU A 543 22.40 35.18 22.37
N GLN A 544 22.72 34.06 23.04
CA GLN A 544 24.05 33.84 23.63
C GLN A 544 25.16 33.84 22.57
N TYR A 545 24.90 33.31 21.36
CA TYR A 545 25.86 33.36 20.24
C TYR A 545 26.25 34.80 19.88
N VAL A 546 25.27 35.71 19.89
CA VAL A 546 25.45 37.13 19.57
C VAL A 546 26.05 37.91 20.74
N LYS A 547 25.60 37.65 21.97
CA LYS A 547 26.17 38.25 23.19
C LYS A 547 27.67 37.94 23.28
N GLY A 548 28.04 36.72 22.93
CA GLY A 548 29.41 36.25 22.95
C GLY A 548 30.00 36.20 24.36
N ASP A 549 31.30 35.91 24.42
CA ASP A 549 32.06 35.80 25.66
C ASP A 549 32.98 37.02 25.83
N LEU A 550 33.08 37.50 27.07
CA LEU A 550 34.02 38.56 27.43
C LEU A 550 35.37 37.93 27.80
N LEU A 551 36.38 38.17 26.97
CA LEU A 551 37.76 37.79 27.23
C LEU A 551 38.43 38.88 28.07
N GLU A 552 38.54 38.66 29.38
CA GLU A 552 39.12 39.62 30.35
C GLU A 552 40.21 38.98 31.23
N GLY A 553 41.03 39.83 31.87
CA GLY A 553 42.07 39.41 32.81
C GLY A 553 43.17 38.54 32.16
N ASP A 554 43.48 37.40 32.78
CA ASP A 554 44.51 36.48 32.26
C ASP A 554 44.13 35.86 30.91
N ASN A 555 42.83 35.76 30.62
CA ASN A 555 42.26 35.26 29.37
C ASN A 555 42.01 36.37 28.33
N ALA A 556 42.43 37.61 28.59
CA ALA A 556 42.28 38.72 27.66
C ALA A 556 43.02 38.47 26.33
N TYR A 557 42.42 38.92 25.23
CA TYR A 557 42.91 38.67 23.88
C TYR A 557 44.18 39.48 23.59
N LEU A 558 45.22 38.83 23.04
CA LEU A 558 46.43 39.50 22.60
C LEU A 558 46.18 40.18 21.24
N CYS A 559 46.07 41.50 21.23
CA CYS A 559 45.88 42.26 20.01
C CYS A 559 47.20 42.38 19.25
N GLU A 560 47.33 41.71 18.10
CA GLU A 560 48.55 41.69 17.26
C GLU A 560 49.02 43.08 16.82
N LYS A 561 48.10 44.03 16.65
CA LYS A 561 48.43 45.41 16.24
C LYS A 561 48.89 46.30 17.39
N CYS A 562 48.50 45.98 18.62
CA CYS A 562 48.89 46.73 19.83
C CYS A 562 49.95 46.00 20.67
N ASP A 563 50.24 44.75 20.33
CA ASP A 563 51.10 43.80 21.06
C ASP A 563 50.86 43.80 22.58
N LYS A 564 49.58 43.83 22.97
CA LYS A 564 49.15 43.84 24.38
C LYS A 564 47.85 43.08 24.57
N LYS A 565 47.65 42.51 25.77
CA LYS A 565 46.38 41.90 26.16
C LYS A 565 45.30 42.98 26.33
N VAL A 566 44.17 42.78 25.69
CA VAL A 566 43.05 43.73 25.62
C VAL A 566 41.75 42.99 25.90
N ASP A 567 40.94 43.54 26.81
CA ASP A 567 39.59 43.07 27.03
C ASP A 567 38.79 43.12 25.73
N THR A 568 38.29 41.96 25.32
CA THR A 568 37.74 41.75 23.97
C THR A 568 36.47 40.94 24.06
N VAL A 569 35.41 41.39 23.38
CA VAL A 569 34.20 40.59 23.20
C VAL A 569 34.44 39.67 22.01
N LYS A 570 34.39 38.36 22.24
CA LYS A 570 34.39 37.36 21.17
C LYS A 570 32.95 36.90 20.97
N ARG A 571 32.38 37.17 19.80
CA ARG A 571 31.01 36.75 19.45
C ARG A 571 30.95 36.09 18.10
N ILE A 572 29.92 35.28 17.88
CA ILE A 572 29.70 34.57 16.63
C ILE A 572 28.39 35.09 16.04
N CYS A 573 28.47 35.74 14.89
CA CYS A 573 27.30 36.24 14.16
C CYS A 573 27.05 35.39 12.90
N LEU A 574 25.80 35.25 12.47
CA LEU A 574 25.49 34.57 11.21
C LEU A 574 25.70 35.51 10.04
N LYS A 575 26.57 35.15 9.10
CA LYS A 575 26.82 35.91 7.87
C LYS A 575 25.95 35.41 6.73
N LYS A 576 26.08 34.13 6.38
CA LYS A 576 25.27 33.49 5.33
C LYS A 576 24.31 32.48 5.92
N LEU A 577 23.02 32.66 5.64
CA LEU A 577 21.94 31.77 6.05
C LEU A 577 21.64 30.73 4.95
N PRO A 578 21.66 29.41 5.26
CA PRO A 578 21.38 28.36 4.27
C PRO A 578 19.88 28.25 3.97
N PRO A 579 19.46 27.88 2.74
CA PRO A 579 18.06 27.57 2.42
C PRO A 579 17.40 26.60 3.39
N ILE A 580 18.15 25.59 3.84
CA ILE A 580 17.72 24.64 4.86
C ILE A 580 18.75 24.64 5.97
N MET A 581 18.31 24.93 7.19
CA MET A 581 19.15 25.04 8.37
C MET A 581 18.95 23.82 9.26
N ALA A 582 20.05 23.12 9.53
CA ALA A 582 20.11 22.06 10.53
C ALA A 582 20.64 22.62 11.86
N ILE A 583 19.91 22.40 12.94
CA ILE A 583 20.27 22.83 14.29
C ILE A 583 20.41 21.61 15.18
N GLN A 584 21.58 21.43 15.79
CA GLN A 584 21.83 20.37 16.78
C GLN A 584 21.61 20.91 18.19
N LEU A 585 20.78 20.23 18.96
CA LEU A 585 20.62 20.46 20.39
C LEU A 585 21.67 19.62 21.13
N LYS A 586 22.65 20.26 21.78
CA LYS A 586 23.74 19.59 22.50
C LYS A 586 23.23 18.90 23.78
N ARG A 587 22.52 17.77 23.60
CA ARG A 587 21.93 16.94 24.65
C ARG A 587 22.88 15.88 25.20
N PHE A 588 24.02 15.66 24.57
CA PHE A 588 24.99 14.66 25.00
C PHE A 588 26.26 15.35 25.47
N ASP A 589 26.83 14.82 26.55
CA ASP A 589 28.08 15.27 27.14
C ASP A 589 28.75 14.08 27.85
N TYR A 590 30.02 14.22 28.21
CA TYR A 590 30.77 13.16 28.88
C TYR A 590 30.94 13.50 30.36
N ASP A 591 30.42 12.63 31.23
CA ASP A 591 30.61 12.76 32.66
C ASP A 591 31.95 12.12 33.05
N TRP A 592 32.96 12.95 33.25
CA TRP A 592 34.30 12.51 33.65
C TRP A 592 34.34 11.87 35.04
N GLU A 593 33.39 12.18 35.93
CA GLU A 593 33.34 11.54 37.25
C GLU A 593 32.78 10.11 37.17
N ARG A 594 31.85 9.87 36.25
CA ARG A 594 31.20 8.57 36.06
C ARG A 594 31.79 7.74 34.92
N GLU A 595 32.76 8.30 34.20
CA GLU A 595 33.39 7.72 33.00
C GLU A 595 32.35 7.20 32.01
N CYS A 596 31.26 7.96 31.82
CA CYS A 596 30.19 7.57 30.90
C CYS A 596 29.55 8.76 30.21
N SER A 597 29.05 8.53 29.00
CA SER A 597 28.25 9.51 28.28
C SER A 597 26.91 9.71 29.01
N ILE A 598 26.51 10.97 29.16
CA ILE A 598 25.25 11.35 29.78
C ILE A 598 24.36 12.10 28.79
N LYS A 599 23.05 11.93 28.95
CA LYS A 599 22.02 12.62 28.16
C LYS A 599 21.24 13.60 29.03
N PHE A 600 21.24 14.86 28.63
CA PHE A 600 20.45 15.94 29.20
C PHE A 600 19.03 15.93 28.61
N ASN A 601 18.06 15.63 29.47
CA ASN A 601 16.65 15.54 29.13
C ASN A 601 15.88 16.78 29.61
N ASP A 602 16.58 17.90 29.81
CA ASP A 602 15.98 19.17 30.25
C ASP A 602 14.95 19.66 29.22
N TYR A 603 13.97 20.40 29.74
CA TYR A 603 12.92 21.03 28.92
C TYR A 603 13.56 22.09 28.04
N PHE A 604 13.36 21.97 26.73
CA PHE A 604 13.83 22.92 25.75
C PHE A 604 12.80 23.07 24.64
N GLU A 605 12.20 24.25 24.53
CA GLU A 605 11.20 24.57 23.51
C GLU A 605 11.81 25.23 22.28
N PHE A 606 11.24 24.92 21.12
CA PHE A 606 11.62 25.51 19.85
C PHE A 606 10.36 25.87 19.05
N PRO A 607 10.33 27.03 18.39
CA PRO A 607 9.14 27.52 17.69
C PRO A 607 8.95 26.84 16.33
N ARG A 608 7.72 26.84 15.79
CA ARG A 608 7.47 26.38 14.42
C ARG A 608 7.98 27.36 13.37
N GLU A 609 7.91 28.65 13.68
CA GLU A 609 8.43 29.73 12.85
C GLU A 609 9.56 30.43 13.61
N LEU A 610 10.71 30.52 12.97
CA LEU A 610 11.92 31.06 13.55
C LEU A 610 12.38 32.26 12.71
N ASP A 611 12.50 33.41 13.35
CA ASP A 611 13.09 34.60 12.72
C ASP A 611 14.56 34.69 13.09
N MET A 612 15.44 34.56 12.09
CA MET A 612 16.89 34.59 12.28
C MET A 612 17.48 35.99 12.13
N ASP A 613 16.66 36.97 11.76
CA ASP A 613 17.07 38.36 11.50
C ASP A 613 17.96 38.95 12.62
N PRO A 614 17.60 38.84 13.92
CA PRO A 614 18.36 39.45 15.02
C PRO A 614 19.77 38.87 15.21
N TYR A 615 20.04 37.68 14.66
CA TYR A 615 21.29 36.95 14.85
C TYR A 615 22.25 37.12 13.67
N THR A 616 21.82 37.84 12.62
CA THR A 616 22.63 38.09 11.42
C THR A 616 23.49 39.34 11.55
N VAL A 617 24.61 39.38 10.81
CA VAL A 617 25.46 40.57 10.69
C VAL A 617 24.65 41.80 10.22
N ALA A 618 23.74 41.61 9.26
CA ALA A 618 22.88 42.67 8.74
C ALA A 618 21.79 43.13 9.73
N GLY A 619 21.19 42.22 10.48
CA GLY A 619 20.22 42.54 11.53
C GLY A 619 20.83 43.32 12.68
N LEU A 620 22.02 42.92 13.12
CA LEU A 620 22.75 43.62 14.18
C LEU A 620 23.20 45.03 13.73
N ALA A 621 23.60 45.18 12.46
CA ALA A 621 23.93 46.49 11.89
C ALA A 621 22.71 47.42 11.83
N ARG A 622 21.51 46.89 11.52
CA ARG A 622 20.25 47.67 11.53
C ARG A 622 19.79 48.08 12.93
N ASN A 623 20.10 47.28 13.95
CA ASN A 623 19.79 47.58 15.35
C ASN A 623 20.76 48.62 15.98
N GLY A 624 21.67 49.20 15.19
CA GLY A 624 22.52 50.30 15.63
C GLY A 624 23.85 49.87 16.28
N GLU A 625 24.22 48.60 16.20
CA GLU A 625 25.55 48.16 16.62
C GLU A 625 26.59 48.49 15.54
N LEU A 626 27.68 49.18 15.92
CA LEU A 626 28.80 49.51 15.03
C LEU A 626 29.48 48.22 14.55
N ILE A 627 29.17 47.74 13.35
CA ILE A 627 29.78 46.57 12.71
C ILE A 627 30.49 47.03 11.42
N ASP A 628 31.64 46.42 11.09
CA ASP A 628 32.25 46.54 9.76
C ASP A 628 31.30 45.85 8.76
N TYR A 629 30.46 46.65 8.10
CA TYR A 629 29.44 46.21 7.16
C TYR A 629 29.75 46.78 5.78
N ASP A 630 29.89 45.92 4.78
CA ASP A 630 30.17 46.31 3.40
C ASP A 630 28.86 46.83 2.75
N PRO A 631 28.81 48.05 2.18
CA PRO A 631 27.59 48.64 1.62
C PRO A 631 26.94 47.84 0.47
N GLU A 632 27.65 46.89 -0.15
CA GLU A 632 27.12 46.02 -1.21
C GLU A 632 26.12 44.97 -0.68
N ASP A 633 26.22 44.55 0.59
CA ASP A 633 25.35 43.53 1.21
C ASP A 633 23.91 44.03 1.46
N MET A 634 23.65 45.33 1.30
CA MET A 634 22.33 45.96 1.46
C MET A 634 21.34 45.64 0.32
N LYS A 635 21.83 45.15 -0.84
CA LYS A 635 20.99 44.92 -2.04
C LYS A 635 20.32 43.56 -2.08
N THR A 636 20.80 42.58 -1.31
CA THR A 636 20.22 41.24 -1.22
C THR A 636 19.30 41.13 -0.01
N ILE A 637 18.02 41.50 -0.19
CA ILE A 637 16.97 41.17 0.79
C ILE A 637 16.77 39.66 0.74
N VAL A 638 17.54 38.91 1.53
CA VAL A 638 17.33 37.47 1.73
C VAL A 638 16.32 37.32 2.86
N CYS A 639 15.29 36.48 2.67
CA CYS A 639 14.32 36.20 3.71
C CYS A 639 15.03 35.59 4.94
N SER A 640 14.84 36.17 6.12
CA SER A 640 15.43 35.69 7.38
C SER A 640 14.49 34.78 8.19
N LYS A 641 13.29 34.51 7.67
CA LYS A 641 12.27 33.70 8.33
C LYS A 641 12.33 32.24 7.88
N TYR A 642 12.18 31.35 8.84
CA TYR A 642 12.23 29.90 8.67
C TYR A 642 11.00 29.22 9.25
N LYS A 643 10.60 28.11 8.63
CA LYS A 643 9.56 27.22 9.12
C LYS A 643 10.13 25.84 9.40
N LEU A 644 9.78 25.26 10.55
CA LEU A 644 10.16 23.91 10.94
C LEU A 644 9.57 22.88 9.97
N THR A 645 10.41 22.04 9.39
CA THR A 645 10.01 21.00 8.43
C THR A 645 10.41 19.60 8.86
N GLY A 646 11.33 19.45 9.81
CA GLY A 646 11.65 18.14 10.37
C GLY A 646 12.33 18.17 11.73
N ILE A 647 12.18 17.07 12.46
CA ILE A 647 12.69 16.89 13.81
C ILE A 647 13.23 15.46 13.92
N VAL A 648 14.53 15.30 14.17
CA VAL A 648 15.12 14.02 14.56
C VAL A 648 15.05 13.91 16.07
N VAL A 649 14.38 12.87 16.55
CA VAL A 649 14.20 12.58 17.97
C VAL A 649 15.11 11.45 18.38
N HIS A 650 15.73 11.59 19.54
CA HIS A 650 16.47 10.52 20.20
C HIS A 650 15.71 10.06 21.44
N SER A 651 15.48 8.77 21.57
CA SER A 651 14.80 8.14 22.70
C SER A 651 15.70 7.11 23.39
N GLY A 652 16.07 7.35 24.65
CA GLY A 652 16.88 6.40 25.42
C GLY A 652 18.05 7.03 26.16
N GLN A 653 19.07 6.21 26.43
CA GLN A 653 20.30 6.55 27.15
C GLN A 653 21.36 7.13 26.19
N ALA A 654 22.46 7.69 26.71
CA ALA A 654 23.48 8.29 25.85
C ALA A 654 24.27 7.26 25.03
N SER A 655 24.62 6.11 25.64
CA SER A 655 25.37 5.03 24.97
C SER A 655 24.48 4.09 24.16
N GLY A 656 23.16 4.30 24.18
CA GLY A 656 22.19 3.42 23.54
C GLY A 656 20.79 3.99 23.63
N GLY A 657 20.05 3.93 22.54
CA GLY A 657 18.72 4.50 22.42
C GLY A 657 18.09 4.14 21.09
N HIS A 658 17.28 5.04 20.56
CA HIS A 658 16.60 4.86 19.29
C HIS A 658 16.35 6.21 18.64
N TYR A 659 16.67 6.31 17.35
CA TYR A 659 16.47 7.52 16.56
C TYR A 659 15.32 7.34 15.58
N TYR A 660 14.46 8.35 15.48
CA TYR A 660 13.38 8.41 14.50
C TYR A 660 13.11 9.87 14.11
N SER A 661 12.45 10.09 12.97
CA SER A 661 12.26 11.44 12.42
C SER A 661 10.77 11.79 12.25
N TYR A 662 10.37 12.97 12.69
CA TYR A 662 9.10 13.59 12.32
C TYR A 662 9.33 14.56 11.17
N ILE A 663 8.59 14.42 10.07
CA ILE A 663 8.79 15.24 8.87
C ILE A 663 7.45 15.76 8.36
N LEU A 664 7.42 17.05 8.05
CA LEU A 664 6.28 17.73 7.43
C LEU A 664 6.28 17.46 5.92
N HIS A 665 5.25 16.79 5.42
CA HIS A 665 5.00 16.65 4.00
C HIS A 665 3.98 17.68 3.53
N ARG A 666 4.30 18.38 2.43
CA ARG A 666 3.43 19.36 1.79
C ARG A 666 3.03 18.83 0.42
N ASN A 667 1.74 18.66 0.20
CA ASN A 667 1.17 18.29 -1.10
C ASN A 667 0.09 19.31 -1.49
N GLY A 668 0.49 20.32 -2.26
CA GLY A 668 -0.36 21.47 -2.56
C GLY A 668 -0.80 22.19 -1.28
N ASN A 669 -2.11 22.25 -1.04
CA ASN A 669 -2.69 22.89 0.14
C ASN A 669 -2.75 21.98 1.39
N ASP A 670 -2.50 20.67 1.26
CA ASP A 670 -2.54 19.73 2.39
C ASP A 670 -1.15 19.60 3.03
N GLN A 671 -1.06 19.87 4.34
CA GLN A 671 0.17 19.81 5.14
C GLN A 671 -0.04 18.79 6.25
N ARG A 672 0.76 17.73 6.25
CA ARG A 672 0.64 16.63 7.22
C ARG A 672 1.99 16.16 7.74
N TRP A 673 2.01 15.75 8.99
CA TRP A 673 3.21 15.20 9.61
C TRP A 673 3.23 13.68 9.56
N TYR A 674 4.41 13.16 9.26
CA TYR A 674 4.68 11.72 9.25
C TYR A 674 5.82 11.40 10.20
N LYS A 675 5.67 10.31 10.94
CA LYS A 675 6.70 9.70 11.78
C LYS A 675 7.39 8.60 10.99
N PHE A 676 8.68 8.75 10.76
CA PHE A 676 9.56 7.79 10.11
C PHE A 676 10.34 7.03 11.18
N ASP A 677 9.92 5.80 11.44
CA ASP A 677 10.46 4.92 12.48
C ASP A 677 10.99 3.64 11.82
N ASP A 678 12.22 3.71 11.33
CA ASP A 678 12.85 2.65 10.53
C ASP A 678 11.95 2.19 9.37
N GLY A 679 11.49 0.93 9.41
CA GLY A 679 10.69 0.31 8.35
C GLY A 679 9.22 0.74 8.38
N GLU A 680 8.78 1.45 9.42
CA GLU A 680 7.40 1.87 9.60
C GLU A 680 7.27 3.39 9.44
N VAL A 681 6.40 3.81 8.52
CA VAL A 681 6.05 5.23 8.36
C VAL A 681 4.57 5.40 8.68
N THR A 682 4.28 6.24 9.67
CA THR A 682 2.91 6.48 10.18
C THR A 682 2.56 7.96 10.13
N GLU A 683 1.29 8.27 9.93
CA GLU A 683 0.77 9.65 10.05
C GLU A 683 0.70 10.03 11.53
N CYS A 684 1.08 11.26 11.87
CA CYS A 684 1.11 11.75 13.25
C CYS A 684 0.55 13.16 13.35
N LYS A 685 0.01 13.51 14.53
CA LYS A 685 -0.66 14.80 14.79
C LYS A 685 0.30 15.83 15.40
N MET A 686 1.47 16.01 14.82
CA MET A 686 2.44 17.02 15.28
C MET A 686 1.98 18.46 14.98
N ASP A 687 0.85 18.64 14.31
CA ASP A 687 0.14 19.93 14.21
C ASP A 687 -0.42 20.40 15.56
N ASP A 688 -0.67 19.47 16.48
CA ASP A 688 -1.07 19.79 17.85
C ASP A 688 0.15 20.21 18.68
N GLU A 689 0.05 21.35 19.36
CA GLU A 689 1.10 21.88 20.24
C GLU A 689 1.36 20.96 21.44
N ASP A 690 0.31 20.33 21.97
CA ASP A 690 0.45 19.44 23.13
C ASP A 690 1.21 18.17 22.75
N GLU A 691 0.96 17.62 21.56
CA GLU A 691 1.69 16.45 21.06
C GLU A 691 3.15 16.82 20.77
N MET A 692 3.41 17.95 20.11
CA MET A 692 4.78 18.42 19.84
C MET A 692 5.58 18.60 21.14
N LYS A 693 4.95 19.21 22.17
CA LYS A 693 5.55 19.38 23.49
C LYS A 693 5.86 18.05 24.17
N ASN A 694 4.92 17.11 24.15
CA ASN A 694 5.06 15.81 24.79
C ASN A 694 6.10 14.90 24.11
N GLN A 695 6.24 15.00 22.78
CA GLN A 695 7.15 14.16 22.00
C GLN A 695 8.56 14.74 21.86
N CYS A 696 8.73 16.07 21.87
CA CYS A 696 10.00 16.67 21.45
C CYS A 696 10.71 17.56 22.49
N PHE A 697 10.00 18.23 23.41
CA PHE A 697 10.64 19.26 24.25
C PHE A 697 11.37 18.67 25.46
N GLY A 698 11.03 17.45 25.88
CA GLY A 698 11.65 16.79 27.03
C GLY A 698 11.07 17.25 28.37
N GLY A 699 11.91 17.32 29.39
CA GLY A 699 11.56 17.74 30.74
C GLY A 699 11.02 16.63 31.65
N GLU A 700 10.67 17.02 32.87
CA GLU A 700 10.06 16.15 33.87
C GLU A 700 8.54 16.22 33.81
N TYR A 701 7.89 15.08 34.03
CA TYR A 701 6.44 14.99 34.18
C TYR A 701 6.07 14.08 35.35
N MET A 702 4.86 14.24 35.87
CA MET A 702 4.33 13.34 36.89
C MET A 702 3.74 12.13 36.19
N GLY A 703 4.48 11.02 36.19
CA GLY A 703 3.98 9.76 35.70
C GLY A 703 3.04 9.14 36.73
N GLU A 704 1.84 8.79 36.30
CA GLU A 704 1.03 7.80 37.00
C GLU A 704 1.65 6.43 36.70
N GLN A 705 2.22 5.73 37.69
CA GLN A 705 2.70 4.38 37.40
C GLN A 705 2.35 3.35 38.47
N VAL A 706 1.91 2.22 37.91
CA VAL A 706 1.63 0.89 38.45
C VAL A 706 0.27 0.72 39.14
N PHE A 707 -0.74 0.32 38.35
CA PHE A 707 -1.80 -0.54 38.84
C PHE A 707 -1.17 -1.90 39.15
N ASP A 708 -0.81 -2.13 40.40
CA ASP A 708 -0.59 -3.48 40.87
C ASP A 708 -1.95 -4.20 40.86
N ASN A 709 -2.02 -5.43 40.34
CA ASN A 709 -3.27 -6.21 40.25
C ASN A 709 -3.88 -6.52 41.64
N ILE A 710 -3.24 -6.06 42.72
CA ILE A 710 -3.62 -6.28 44.11
C ILE A 710 -3.65 -4.90 44.81
N MET A 711 -4.81 -4.23 44.78
CA MET A 711 -5.25 -3.12 45.66
C MET A 711 -4.84 -1.65 45.34
N LYS A 712 -5.77 -0.90 44.74
CA LYS A 712 -6.27 0.47 45.09
C LYS A 712 -5.30 1.57 45.63
N ARG A 713 -4.07 1.74 45.14
CA ARG A 713 -3.30 2.99 45.36
C ARG A 713 -2.65 3.51 44.09
N VAL A 714 -2.99 4.76 43.73
CA VAL A 714 -2.29 5.54 42.69
C VAL A 714 -1.05 6.16 43.33
N SER A 715 0.13 5.88 42.77
CA SER A 715 1.38 6.54 43.16
C SER A 715 1.81 7.49 42.04
N TYR A 716 2.08 8.75 42.41
CA TYR A 716 2.61 9.75 41.48
C TYR A 716 4.12 9.81 41.64
N ARG A 717 4.88 9.52 40.57
CA ARG A 717 6.34 9.60 40.58
C ARG A 717 6.80 10.57 39.50
N ARG A 718 7.77 11.42 39.82
CA ARG A 718 8.45 12.25 38.82
C ARG A 718 9.22 11.35 37.87
N GLN A 719 8.93 11.47 36.58
CA GLN A 719 9.59 10.77 35.48
C GLN A 719 10.18 11.79 34.52
N LYS A 720 11.24 11.37 33.82
CA LYS A 720 11.88 12.18 32.78
C LYS A 720 11.38 11.70 31.42
N ARG A 721 11.13 12.63 30.49
CA ARG A 721 10.92 12.27 29.09
C ARG A 721 12.28 11.99 28.46
N TRP A 722 12.62 10.71 28.30
CA TRP A 722 13.89 10.27 27.71
C TRP A 722 13.89 10.33 26.17
N TRP A 723 12.74 10.66 25.57
CA TRP A 723 12.55 11.00 24.16
C TRP A 723 12.46 12.52 24.01
N ASN A 724 13.33 13.09 23.17
CA ASN A 724 13.38 14.52 22.90
C ASN A 724 14.11 14.82 21.60
N ALA A 725 13.85 16.01 21.05
CA ALA A 725 14.48 16.47 19.83
C ALA A 725 16.00 16.57 19.98
N TYR A 726 16.71 16.14 18.94
CA TYR A 726 18.15 16.17 18.86
C TYR A 726 18.63 17.03 17.69
N LEU A 727 18.09 16.82 16.48
CA LEU A 727 18.33 17.69 15.32
C LEU A 727 17.01 18.33 14.87
N LEU A 728 17.03 19.63 14.57
CA LEU A 728 15.91 20.38 14.02
C LEU A 728 16.24 20.84 12.61
N PHE A 729 15.28 20.70 11.69
CA PHE A 729 15.41 21.11 10.29
C PHE A 729 14.41 22.22 10.00
N TYR A 730 14.95 23.38 9.64
CA TYR A 730 14.20 24.59 9.31
C TYR A 730 14.38 24.94 7.84
N THR A 731 13.29 25.21 7.13
CA THR A 731 13.31 25.65 5.72
C THR A 731 12.94 27.12 5.62
N ARG A 732 13.72 27.89 4.87
CA ARG A 732 13.52 29.33 4.70
C ARG A 732 12.27 29.61 3.86
N LEU A 733 11.50 30.66 4.19
CA LEU A 733 10.19 30.91 3.58
C LEU A 733 10.25 31.38 2.11
N ASP A 734 11.38 31.93 1.66
CA ASP A 734 11.62 32.33 0.25
C ASP A 734 11.91 31.15 -0.67
N VAL A 735 12.22 29.99 -0.10
CA VAL A 735 12.38 28.76 -0.85
C VAL A 735 10.98 28.26 -1.20
N GLU A 736 10.38 28.87 -2.21
CA GLU A 736 9.24 28.25 -2.90
C GLU A 736 9.75 26.92 -3.46
N GLU A 737 9.18 25.80 -2.95
CA GLU A 737 9.55 24.44 -3.33
C GLU A 737 9.42 24.17 -4.85
N ASP A 738 8.78 25.09 -5.60
CA ASP A 738 8.39 24.93 -7.01
C ASP A 738 9.23 25.74 -8.03
N ASN A 739 10.05 26.73 -7.62
CA ASN A 739 10.70 27.64 -8.59
C ASN A 739 11.88 27.00 -9.35
N LEU A 740 12.58 26.03 -8.74
CA LEU A 740 13.64 25.30 -9.44
C LEU A 740 13.08 24.20 -10.37
N SER A 741 11.95 23.59 -10.01
CA SER A 741 11.27 22.62 -10.88
C SER A 741 10.68 23.27 -12.11
N ASN A 742 10.14 24.49 -12.00
CA ASN A 742 9.61 25.25 -13.14
C ASN A 742 10.72 25.75 -14.09
N SER A 743 11.86 26.18 -13.53
CA SER A 743 12.99 26.64 -14.36
C SER A 743 13.67 25.51 -15.14
N MET A 744 13.65 24.27 -14.62
CA MET A 744 14.15 23.09 -15.33
C MET A 744 13.14 22.50 -16.33
N SER A 745 11.84 22.61 -16.06
CA SER A 745 10.79 22.15 -16.99
C SER A 745 10.59 23.09 -18.18
N GLU A 746 10.92 24.38 -18.07
CA GLU A 746 10.85 25.35 -19.18
C GLU A 746 11.97 25.21 -20.22
N LEU A 747 13.05 24.46 -19.93
CA LEU A 747 14.21 24.31 -20.83
C LEU A 747 14.30 22.95 -21.54
N SER A 748 13.44 21.98 -21.22
CA SER A 748 13.42 20.66 -21.87
C SER A 748 12.13 20.49 -22.69
N LEU A 749 12.23 20.54 -24.02
CA LEU A 749 11.12 20.35 -24.96
C LEU A 749 10.58 18.91 -25.04
N ALA A 750 11.07 18.00 -24.20
CA ALA A 750 10.61 16.61 -24.17
C ALA A 750 10.91 15.97 -22.81
N GLU A 751 10.13 16.25 -21.76
CA GLU A 751 10.15 15.37 -20.57
C GLU A 751 8.93 15.55 -19.66
N ARG A 752 8.46 14.41 -19.16
CA ARG A 752 7.22 14.14 -18.42
C ARG A 752 7.07 15.04 -17.17
N PRO A 753 5.91 15.69 -16.93
CA PRO A 753 5.64 16.31 -15.63
C PRO A 753 5.48 15.23 -14.55
N GLY A 754 6.45 15.12 -13.63
CA GLY A 754 6.38 14.23 -12.47
C GLY A 754 7.31 13.01 -12.47
N LEU A 755 8.09 12.77 -13.53
CA LEU A 755 9.12 11.72 -13.50
C LEU A 755 10.41 12.28 -12.87
N ILE A 756 10.84 11.70 -11.75
CA ILE A 756 12.12 12.05 -11.13
C ILE A 756 13.24 11.54 -12.05
N LYS A 757 14.05 12.45 -12.60
CA LYS A 757 15.22 12.10 -13.41
C LYS A 757 16.21 11.30 -12.52
N MET A 758 16.57 10.09 -12.95
CA MET A 758 17.50 9.21 -12.24
C MET A 758 18.35 8.37 -13.21
N PRO A 759 19.50 7.82 -12.78
CA PRO A 759 20.34 6.97 -13.63
C PRO A 759 19.62 5.70 -14.06
N SER A 760 19.78 5.29 -15.32
CA SER A 760 19.04 4.17 -15.92
C SER A 760 19.34 2.82 -15.25
N ALA A 761 20.55 2.61 -14.75
CA ALA A 761 20.92 1.40 -14.00
C ALA A 761 20.08 1.25 -12.72
N ILE A 762 19.93 2.34 -11.96
CA ILE A 762 19.18 2.36 -10.70
C ILE A 762 17.68 2.22 -10.97
N ASP A 763 17.15 2.92 -11.99
CA ASP A 763 15.75 2.80 -12.39
C ASP A 763 15.40 1.36 -12.77
N ARG A 764 16.23 0.71 -13.60
CA ARG A 764 16.06 -0.70 -13.97
C ARG A 764 16.06 -1.63 -12.77
N SER A 765 16.99 -1.44 -11.83
CA SER A 765 17.06 -2.25 -10.61
C SER A 765 15.81 -2.09 -9.75
N VAL A 766 15.32 -0.86 -9.54
CA VAL A 766 14.09 -0.60 -8.78
C VAL A 766 12.86 -1.22 -9.47
N VAL A 767 12.75 -1.08 -10.78
CA VAL A 767 11.66 -1.69 -11.57
C VAL A 767 11.71 -3.21 -11.47
N ARG A 768 12.88 -3.83 -11.64
CA ARG A 768 13.08 -5.28 -11.53
C ARG A 768 12.69 -5.79 -10.14
N GLN A 769 13.11 -5.11 -9.07
CA GLN A 769 12.74 -5.46 -7.70
C GLN A 769 11.23 -5.32 -7.45
N ASN A 770 10.62 -4.23 -7.93
CA ASN A 770 9.18 -4.03 -7.81
C ASN A 770 8.39 -5.11 -8.53
N VAL A 771 8.81 -5.50 -9.75
CA VAL A 771 8.18 -6.56 -10.53
C VAL A 771 8.28 -7.90 -9.80
N ARG A 772 9.50 -8.28 -9.34
CA ARG A 772 9.71 -9.52 -8.57
C ARG A 772 8.88 -9.54 -7.29
N PHE A 773 8.91 -8.46 -6.52
CA PHE A 773 8.15 -8.35 -5.28
C PHE A 773 6.63 -8.44 -5.52
N MET A 774 6.09 -7.72 -6.50
CA MET A 774 4.66 -7.75 -6.81
C MET A 774 4.22 -9.11 -7.36
N HIS A 775 5.06 -9.76 -8.16
CA HIS A 775 4.87 -11.14 -8.64
C HIS A 775 4.87 -12.14 -7.48
N SER A 776 5.89 -12.15 -6.62
CA SER A 776 5.92 -13.08 -5.48
C SER A 776 4.78 -12.79 -4.51
N ARG A 777 4.39 -11.53 -4.31
CA ARG A 777 3.30 -11.14 -3.41
C ARG A 777 1.93 -11.62 -3.88
N SER A 778 1.65 -11.61 -5.17
CA SER A 778 0.31 -11.88 -5.69
C SER A 778 -0.19 -13.28 -5.34
N GLN A 779 0.71 -14.26 -5.24
CA GLN A 779 0.40 -15.61 -4.74
C GLN A 779 0.16 -15.68 -3.21
N PHE A 780 0.68 -14.73 -2.41
CA PHE A 780 0.50 -14.69 -0.95
C PHE A 780 -0.70 -13.84 -0.51
N SER A 781 -1.74 -13.75 -1.34
CA SER A 781 -2.98 -13.06 -1.00
C SER A 781 -4.07 -14.07 -0.56
N PRO A 782 -4.86 -13.79 0.49
CA PRO A 782 -5.93 -14.69 0.90
C PRO A 782 -6.98 -14.86 -0.21
N GLU A 783 -7.15 -13.84 -1.05
CA GLU A 783 -8.00 -13.88 -2.24
C GLU A 783 -7.52 -14.93 -3.25
N TYR A 784 -6.20 -15.03 -3.50
CA TYR A 784 -5.63 -16.04 -4.38
C TYR A 784 -5.81 -17.45 -3.84
N PHE A 785 -5.62 -17.66 -2.53
CA PHE A 785 -5.86 -18.96 -1.89
C PHE A 785 -7.32 -19.39 -2.03
N GLN A 786 -8.27 -18.47 -1.81
CA GLN A 786 -9.70 -18.74 -2.00
C GLN A 786 -10.04 -18.99 -3.47
N PHE A 787 -9.48 -18.21 -4.39
CA PHE A 787 -9.63 -18.38 -5.83
C PHE A 787 -9.16 -19.77 -6.27
N LEU A 788 -7.96 -20.17 -5.88
CA LEU A 788 -7.41 -21.47 -6.27
C LEU A 788 -8.25 -22.62 -5.71
N LYS A 789 -8.68 -22.52 -4.46
CA LYS A 789 -9.59 -23.50 -3.85
C LYS A 789 -10.92 -23.58 -4.59
N LYS A 790 -11.54 -22.43 -4.93
CA LYS A 790 -12.77 -22.37 -5.73
C LYS A 790 -12.54 -23.01 -7.10
N LEU A 791 -11.46 -22.65 -7.81
CA LEU A 791 -11.13 -23.20 -9.13
C LEU A 791 -11.04 -24.73 -9.12
N ILE A 792 -10.34 -25.31 -8.13
CA ILE A 792 -10.22 -26.77 -7.96
C ILE A 792 -11.58 -27.42 -7.63
N MET A 793 -12.44 -26.74 -6.88
CA MET A 793 -13.74 -27.26 -6.43
C MET A 793 -14.91 -27.05 -7.38
N THR A 794 -14.75 -26.17 -8.35
CA THR A 794 -15.84 -25.73 -9.23
C THR A 794 -16.50 -26.89 -9.98
N ASN A 795 -15.71 -27.84 -10.47
CA ASN A 795 -16.20 -28.97 -11.24
C ASN A 795 -16.47 -30.24 -10.38
N HIS A 796 -16.45 -30.12 -9.04
CA HIS A 796 -16.64 -31.24 -8.12
C HIS A 796 -17.89 -32.10 -8.39
N PRO A 797 -19.09 -31.53 -8.65
CA PRO A 797 -20.29 -32.33 -8.92
C PRO A 797 -20.15 -33.20 -10.17
N PHE A 798 -19.49 -32.68 -11.20
CA PHE A 798 -19.23 -33.39 -12.46
C PHE A 798 -18.17 -34.50 -12.31
N VAL A 799 -17.24 -34.32 -11.37
CA VAL A 799 -16.17 -35.28 -11.08
C VAL A 799 -16.69 -36.49 -10.29
N LEU A 800 -17.60 -36.30 -9.32
CA LEU A 800 -18.15 -37.40 -8.53
C LEU A 800 -19.22 -38.22 -9.25
N GLN A 801 -20.03 -37.58 -10.09
CA GLN A 801 -21.12 -38.23 -10.84
C GLN A 801 -21.05 -37.82 -12.31
N PRO A 802 -20.06 -38.32 -13.08
CA PRO A 802 -19.96 -38.01 -14.48
C PRO A 802 -21.15 -38.61 -15.26
N PRO A 803 -21.76 -37.85 -16.20
CA PRO A 803 -22.65 -38.44 -17.20
C PRO A 803 -21.92 -39.55 -17.97
N GLN A 804 -22.61 -40.65 -18.32
CA GLN A 804 -22.00 -41.80 -19.00
C GLN A 804 -21.23 -41.42 -20.28
N ASP A 805 -21.67 -40.37 -20.97
CA ASP A 805 -21.08 -39.90 -22.23
C ASP A 805 -19.87 -38.95 -22.04
N ARG A 806 -19.54 -38.54 -20.82
CA ARG A 806 -18.49 -37.52 -20.53
C ARG A 806 -17.48 -37.93 -19.46
N VAL A 807 -17.26 -39.23 -19.27
CA VAL A 807 -16.31 -39.76 -18.27
C VAL A 807 -14.86 -39.31 -18.56
N ALA A 808 -14.46 -39.25 -19.84
CA ALA A 808 -13.12 -38.81 -20.23
C ALA A 808 -12.84 -37.33 -19.86
N GLU A 809 -13.82 -36.45 -20.06
CA GLU A 809 -13.73 -35.03 -19.66
C GLU A 809 -13.58 -34.90 -18.14
N SER A 810 -14.29 -35.74 -17.38
CA SER A 810 -14.23 -35.77 -15.92
C SER A 810 -12.85 -36.23 -15.40
N GLU A 811 -12.25 -37.23 -16.04
CA GLU A 811 -10.90 -37.68 -15.71
C GLU A 811 -9.84 -36.60 -16.00
N GLU A 812 -9.97 -35.87 -17.11
CA GLU A 812 -9.06 -34.80 -17.48
C GLU A 812 -9.15 -33.62 -16.51
N ILE A 813 -10.37 -33.21 -16.11
CA ILE A 813 -10.58 -32.19 -15.08
C ILE A 813 -9.94 -32.59 -13.75
N ALA A 814 -10.12 -33.84 -13.32
CA ALA A 814 -9.54 -34.35 -12.08
C ALA A 814 -8.01 -34.30 -12.13
N MET A 815 -7.40 -34.72 -13.25
CA MET A 815 -5.96 -34.67 -13.44
C MET A 815 -5.40 -33.24 -13.36
N ILE A 816 -5.94 -32.31 -14.16
CA ILE A 816 -5.47 -30.91 -14.19
C ILE A 816 -5.61 -30.27 -12.79
N SER A 817 -6.75 -30.50 -12.13
CA SER A 817 -7.02 -29.96 -10.80
C SER A 817 -6.06 -30.54 -9.74
N THR A 818 -5.75 -31.84 -9.81
CA THR A 818 -4.76 -32.47 -8.92
C THR A 818 -3.35 -31.97 -9.19
N GLN A 819 -2.95 -31.77 -10.44
CA GLN A 819 -1.63 -31.24 -10.80
C GLN A 819 -1.41 -29.84 -10.23
N LEU A 820 -2.35 -28.92 -10.51
CA LEU A 820 -2.28 -27.54 -10.03
C LEU A 820 -2.33 -27.46 -8.49
N CYS A 821 -3.28 -28.18 -7.87
CA CYS A 821 -3.43 -28.21 -6.42
C CYS A 821 -2.16 -28.74 -5.73
N SER A 822 -1.59 -29.83 -6.25
CA SER A 822 -0.40 -30.45 -5.64
C SER A 822 0.83 -29.55 -5.81
N LYS A 823 1.02 -28.96 -6.99
CA LYS A 823 2.11 -28.00 -7.21
C LYS A 823 2.01 -26.83 -6.23
N PHE A 824 0.83 -26.23 -6.08
CA PHE A 824 0.62 -25.14 -5.13
C PHE A 824 0.80 -25.55 -3.66
N LEU A 825 0.14 -26.63 -3.22
CA LEU A 825 0.13 -27.02 -1.80
C LEU A 825 1.52 -27.34 -1.28
N PHE A 826 2.32 -28.03 -2.08
CA PHE A 826 3.66 -28.48 -1.69
C PHE A 826 4.77 -27.47 -1.97
N SER A 827 4.53 -26.43 -2.79
CA SER A 827 5.49 -25.32 -2.97
C SER A 827 5.25 -24.17 -2.00
N VAL A 828 3.98 -23.82 -1.76
CA VAL A 828 3.59 -22.59 -1.04
C VAL A 828 2.53 -22.87 0.03
N GLY A 829 1.42 -23.53 -0.35
CA GLY A 829 0.20 -23.56 0.45
C GLY A 829 0.36 -24.11 1.87
N LEU A 830 1.07 -25.24 2.04
CA LEU A 830 1.23 -25.90 3.34
C LEU A 830 2.36 -25.30 4.20
N HIS A 831 3.28 -24.56 3.59
CA HIS A 831 4.39 -23.87 4.28
C HIS A 831 3.97 -22.51 4.85
N THR A 832 2.94 -21.85 4.30
CA THR A 832 2.46 -20.54 4.76
C THR A 832 1.71 -20.58 6.10
N LYS A 833 1.53 -19.44 6.80
CA LYS A 833 0.77 -19.35 8.07
C LYS A 833 -0.73 -19.67 7.96
N LYS A 834 -1.33 -20.13 9.07
CA LYS A 834 -2.76 -20.50 9.17
C LYS A 834 -3.69 -19.34 8.79
N THR A 835 -3.30 -18.11 9.12
CA THR A 835 -4.03 -16.89 8.81
C THR A 835 -4.21 -16.66 7.31
N LEU A 836 -3.25 -17.13 6.49
CA LEU A 836 -3.29 -16.98 5.04
C LEU A 836 -3.91 -18.20 4.36
N ARG A 837 -3.45 -19.41 4.72
CA ARG A 837 -3.87 -20.66 4.07
C ARG A 837 -5.28 -21.14 4.45
N GLY A 838 -5.81 -20.66 5.57
CA GLY A 838 -7.03 -21.19 6.20
C GLY A 838 -6.83 -22.56 6.87
N PRO A 839 -7.92 -23.28 7.17
CA PRO A 839 -7.85 -24.61 7.76
C PRO A 839 -7.28 -25.64 6.77
N ALA A 840 -6.17 -26.27 7.11
CA ALA A 840 -5.54 -27.30 6.25
C ALA A 840 -6.49 -28.46 5.84
N PRO A 841 -7.43 -28.93 6.70
CA PRO A 841 -8.38 -29.98 6.32
C PRO A 841 -9.25 -29.62 5.12
N GLU A 842 -9.53 -28.34 4.86
CA GLU A 842 -10.33 -27.93 3.70
C GLU A 842 -9.62 -28.20 2.37
N TRP A 843 -8.28 -28.17 2.37
CA TRP A 843 -7.46 -28.51 1.21
C TRP A 843 -7.40 -30.03 0.99
N TYR A 844 -7.43 -30.81 2.07
CA TYR A 844 -7.66 -32.25 1.98
C TYR A 844 -9.03 -32.54 1.37
N ASP A 845 -10.08 -31.83 1.82
CA ASP A 845 -11.42 -32.04 1.30
C ASP A 845 -11.54 -31.68 -0.18
N ALA A 846 -10.75 -30.71 -0.64
CA ALA A 846 -10.65 -30.40 -2.05
C ALA A 846 -9.92 -31.49 -2.86
N LEU A 847 -8.78 -31.98 -2.37
CA LEU A 847 -7.99 -32.94 -3.12
C LEU A 847 -8.59 -34.35 -3.12
N GLN A 848 -9.27 -34.77 -2.04
CA GLN A 848 -9.79 -36.13 -1.92
C GLN A 848 -10.81 -36.50 -3.00
N VAL A 849 -11.53 -35.52 -3.52
CA VAL A 849 -12.60 -35.70 -4.50
C VAL A 849 -12.01 -36.13 -5.84
N HIS A 850 -10.98 -35.40 -6.29
CA HIS A 850 -10.25 -35.69 -7.52
C HIS A 850 -9.45 -36.99 -7.42
N LEU A 851 -8.84 -37.25 -6.26
CA LEU A 851 -8.12 -38.51 -6.01
C LEU A 851 -9.04 -39.72 -5.97
N ARG A 852 -10.31 -39.59 -5.56
CA ARG A 852 -11.28 -40.70 -5.63
C ARG A 852 -11.77 -40.97 -7.05
N ALA A 853 -11.83 -39.94 -7.90
CA ALA A 853 -12.45 -40.02 -9.21
C ALA A 853 -11.70 -40.90 -10.23
N SER A 854 -10.38 -40.75 -10.37
CA SER A 854 -9.61 -41.44 -11.42
C SER A 854 -8.38 -42.18 -10.90
N VAL A 855 -8.18 -43.40 -11.43
CA VAL A 855 -6.98 -44.23 -11.20
C VAL A 855 -5.72 -43.52 -11.69
N HIS A 856 -5.79 -42.92 -12.89
CA HIS A 856 -4.66 -42.22 -13.50
C HIS A 856 -4.21 -41.03 -12.64
N THR A 857 -5.16 -40.29 -12.08
CA THR A 857 -4.89 -39.13 -11.21
C THR A 857 -4.18 -39.56 -9.92
N ARG A 858 -4.60 -40.69 -9.31
CA ARG A 858 -3.91 -41.27 -8.14
C ARG A 858 -2.49 -41.73 -8.47
N ALA A 859 -2.32 -42.42 -9.59
CA ALA A 859 -1.01 -42.89 -10.03
C ALA A 859 -0.05 -41.72 -10.27
N TRP A 860 -0.52 -40.66 -10.92
CA TRP A 860 0.27 -39.44 -11.14
C TRP A 860 0.69 -38.80 -9.83
N PHE A 861 -0.25 -38.59 -8.89
CA PHE A 861 0.03 -38.00 -7.58
C PHE A 861 1.05 -38.83 -6.79
N ALA A 862 0.88 -40.15 -6.73
CA ALA A 862 1.81 -41.02 -6.03
C ALA A 862 3.22 -40.96 -6.64
N GLN A 863 3.34 -41.00 -7.97
CA GLN A 863 4.63 -40.96 -8.64
C GLN A 863 5.32 -39.61 -8.48
N HIS A 864 4.66 -38.50 -8.85
CA HIS A 864 5.30 -37.20 -8.98
C HIS A 864 5.43 -36.41 -7.67
N ILE A 865 4.49 -36.60 -6.73
CA ILE A 865 4.44 -35.82 -5.49
C ILE A 865 5.02 -36.59 -4.31
N LEU A 866 4.74 -37.89 -4.20
CA LEU A 866 5.19 -38.71 -3.07
C LEU A 866 6.55 -39.38 -3.36
N PHE A 867 6.68 -40.09 -4.49
CA PHE A 867 7.85 -40.95 -4.74
C PHE A 867 9.02 -40.25 -5.45
N THR A 868 8.78 -39.24 -6.29
CA THR A 868 9.87 -38.45 -6.90
C THR A 868 10.68 -37.67 -5.87
N GLN A 869 10.05 -37.25 -4.76
CA GLN A 869 10.70 -36.49 -3.69
C GLN A 869 10.53 -37.18 -2.33
N PRO A 870 11.30 -38.25 -2.04
CA PRO A 870 11.12 -39.04 -0.81
C PRO A 870 11.45 -38.26 0.47
N HIS A 871 12.19 -37.15 0.39
CA HIS A 871 12.46 -36.27 1.54
C HIS A 871 11.19 -35.65 2.13
N ARG A 872 10.14 -35.46 1.31
CA ARG A 872 8.84 -34.89 1.75
C ARG A 872 8.20 -35.69 2.87
N PHE A 873 8.42 -37.00 2.94
CA PHE A 873 7.91 -37.81 4.05
C PHE A 873 8.51 -37.39 5.39
N MET A 874 9.80 -37.08 5.42
CA MET A 874 10.47 -36.61 6.65
C MET A 874 10.04 -35.17 6.95
N GLU A 875 10.09 -34.30 5.96
CA GLU A 875 9.72 -32.89 6.05
C GLU A 875 8.30 -32.72 6.61
N TYR A 876 7.29 -33.36 6.00
CA TYR A 876 5.89 -33.16 6.38
C TYR A 876 5.43 -33.97 7.59
N LEU A 877 6.03 -35.12 7.91
CA LEU A 877 5.61 -35.93 9.06
C LEU A 877 6.41 -35.62 10.33
N LEU A 878 7.68 -35.25 10.21
CA LEU A 878 8.60 -35.09 11.35
C LEU A 878 9.01 -33.64 11.59
N GLU A 879 9.32 -32.87 10.55
CA GLU A 879 9.87 -31.52 10.67
C GLU A 879 8.80 -30.42 10.73
N CYS A 880 7.66 -30.64 10.07
CA CYS A 880 6.53 -29.70 10.05
C CYS A 880 6.04 -29.39 11.49
N PRO A 881 6.07 -28.11 11.95
CA PRO A 881 5.60 -27.74 13.28
C PRO A 881 4.07 -27.82 13.41
N ALA A 882 3.33 -27.60 12.32
CA ALA A 882 1.87 -27.52 12.33
C ALA A 882 1.19 -28.91 12.39
N PRO A 883 0.45 -29.26 13.46
CA PRO A 883 -0.18 -30.57 13.62
C PRO A 883 -1.28 -30.84 12.58
N GLU A 884 -2.01 -29.80 12.16
CA GLU A 884 -3.06 -29.91 11.14
C GLU A 884 -2.48 -30.34 9.78
N VAL A 885 -1.31 -29.80 9.40
CA VAL A 885 -0.63 -30.13 8.14
C VAL A 885 -0.10 -31.56 8.18
N ARG A 886 0.52 -31.98 9.29
CA ARG A 886 0.94 -33.39 9.50
C ARG A 886 -0.23 -34.36 9.36
N MET A 887 -1.37 -34.03 9.98
CA MET A 887 -2.58 -34.84 9.90
C MET A 887 -3.13 -34.91 8.47
N VAL A 888 -3.16 -33.78 7.75
CA VAL A 888 -3.61 -33.74 6.34
C VAL A 888 -2.72 -34.59 5.46
N PHE A 889 -1.39 -34.45 5.57
CA PHE A 889 -0.45 -35.25 4.79
C PHE A 889 -0.58 -36.75 5.08
N SER A 890 -0.70 -37.13 6.36
CA SER A 890 -0.98 -38.52 6.75
C SER A 890 -2.30 -39.04 6.15
N LYS A 891 -3.39 -38.25 6.22
CA LYS A 891 -4.69 -38.61 5.63
C LYS A 891 -4.61 -38.77 4.10
N LEU A 892 -3.81 -37.96 3.40
CA LEU A 892 -3.60 -38.09 1.96
C LEU A 892 -2.91 -39.42 1.62
N ILE A 893 -1.87 -39.79 2.36
CA ILE A 893 -1.19 -41.09 2.17
C ILE A 893 -2.16 -42.25 2.39
N VAL A 894 -2.94 -42.21 3.48
CA VAL A 894 -3.92 -43.25 3.79
C VAL A 894 -5.01 -43.31 2.73
N LEU A 895 -5.49 -42.16 2.23
CA LEU A 895 -6.50 -42.10 1.17
C LEU A 895 -5.99 -42.74 -0.12
N VAL A 896 -4.80 -42.34 -0.59
CA VAL A 896 -4.19 -42.90 -1.80
C VAL A 896 -3.99 -44.41 -1.64
N GLY A 897 -3.46 -44.86 -0.49
CA GLY A 897 -3.28 -46.27 -0.20
C GLY A 897 -4.59 -47.07 -0.14
N HIS A 898 -5.66 -46.51 0.43
CA HIS A 898 -6.97 -47.16 0.50
C HIS A 898 -7.63 -47.28 -0.87
N CYS A 899 -7.63 -46.21 -1.67
CA CYS A 899 -8.21 -46.20 -3.00
C CYS A 899 -7.41 -47.07 -3.99
N ALA A 900 -6.08 -47.10 -3.87
CA ALA A 900 -5.20 -47.89 -4.73
C ALA A 900 -5.38 -49.41 -4.57
N ARG A 901 -6.06 -49.90 -3.51
CA ARG A 901 -6.35 -51.33 -3.33
C ARG A 901 -7.16 -51.95 -4.47
N ASN A 902 -7.97 -51.13 -5.13
CA ASN A 902 -8.86 -51.57 -6.21
C ASN A 902 -8.28 -51.24 -7.59
N ASP A 903 -7.08 -50.66 -7.64
CA ASP A 903 -6.47 -50.19 -8.89
C ASP A 903 -5.61 -51.29 -9.53
N PRO A 904 -5.59 -51.40 -10.86
CA PRO A 904 -4.70 -52.32 -11.55
C PRO A 904 -3.23 -51.92 -11.32
N PRO A 905 -2.30 -52.89 -11.26
CA PRO A 905 -0.88 -52.60 -11.11
C PRO A 905 -0.38 -51.75 -12.29
N GLN A 906 0.03 -50.53 -11.99
CA GLN A 906 0.62 -49.60 -12.96
C GLN A 906 2.13 -49.84 -13.05
N PRO A 907 2.74 -49.83 -14.25
CA PRO A 907 4.19 -49.92 -14.37
C PRO A 907 4.83 -48.70 -13.69
N LEU A 908 5.51 -48.92 -12.57
CA LEU A 908 6.48 -47.97 -12.05
C LEU A 908 7.60 -47.88 -13.09
N GLY A 909 7.82 -46.70 -13.67
CA GLY A 909 8.97 -46.41 -14.54
C GLY A 909 10.31 -46.43 -13.79
N TRP A 910 10.45 -47.28 -12.77
CA TRP A 910 11.66 -47.48 -11.99
C TRP A 910 12.30 -48.81 -12.39
N GLY A 911 13.42 -48.71 -13.11
CA GLY A 911 14.49 -49.70 -12.97
C GLY A 911 14.98 -49.73 -11.51
N PRO A 912 15.65 -50.82 -11.08
CA PRO A 912 16.02 -51.02 -9.68
C PRO A 912 16.81 -49.83 -9.13
N LEU A 913 16.41 -49.36 -7.94
CA LEU A 913 17.10 -48.37 -7.11
C LEU A 913 18.62 -48.62 -7.13
N LYS A 914 19.36 -47.84 -7.92
CA LYS A 914 20.81 -47.76 -7.74
C LYS A 914 21.04 -47.00 -6.44
N HIS A 915 21.46 -47.72 -5.41
CA HIS A 915 22.03 -47.15 -4.20
C HIS A 915 23.19 -46.22 -4.58
N HIS A 916 22.94 -44.90 -4.61
CA HIS A 916 24.02 -43.92 -4.48
C HIS A 916 24.29 -43.79 -2.97
N PRO A 917 25.49 -44.15 -2.49
CA PRO A 917 25.84 -43.95 -1.09
C PRO A 917 25.96 -42.44 -0.84
N VAL A 918 25.08 -41.91 -0.01
CA VAL A 918 25.18 -40.56 0.54
C VAL A 918 26.46 -40.51 1.39
N LYS A 919 27.47 -39.75 0.93
CA LYS A 919 28.61 -39.37 1.76
C LYS A 919 28.10 -38.40 2.83
N CYS A 920 27.88 -38.89 4.05
CA CYS A 920 27.76 -38.04 5.23
C CYS A 920 29.12 -37.36 5.50
N GLY A 921 29.31 -36.15 5.00
CA GLY A 921 30.37 -35.25 5.43
C GLY A 921 29.99 -34.59 6.75
N ARG A 922 30.29 -35.24 7.88
CA ARG A 922 30.49 -34.57 9.16
C ARG A 922 31.70 -35.18 9.84
N ASN A 923 32.86 -34.61 9.53
CA ASN A 923 34.06 -34.75 10.37
C ASN A 923 33.78 -34.04 11.70
N VAL A 924 33.30 -34.78 12.69
CA VAL A 924 33.40 -34.37 14.09
C VAL A 924 34.71 -34.96 14.61
N HIS A 925 35.74 -34.12 14.68
CA HIS A 925 36.94 -34.40 15.45
C HIS A 925 36.54 -34.52 16.93
N VAL A 926 36.46 -35.76 17.42
CA VAL A 926 36.47 -36.03 18.86
C VAL A 926 37.94 -36.18 19.26
N SER A 927 38.44 -35.17 19.97
CA SER A 927 39.69 -35.19 20.72
C SER A 927 39.69 -36.36 21.70
N GLY A 928 40.73 -37.19 21.64
CA GLY A 928 40.96 -38.28 22.58
C GLY A 928 41.33 -37.76 23.97
N ALA A 929 40.92 -38.53 24.98
CA ALA A 929 41.59 -38.60 26.27
C ALA A 929 41.96 -40.08 26.52
N ARG A 930 43.24 -40.38 26.32
CA ARG A 930 44.06 -40.90 27.41
C ARG A 930 44.81 -39.71 28.00
#